data_AF-A0A0J9W020-F1
#
_entry.id   AF-A0A0J9W020-F1
#
_cell.length_a   1.000
_cell.length_b   1.000
_cell.length_c   1.000
_cell.angle_alpha   90.00
_cell.angle_beta   90.00
_cell.angle_gamma   90.00
#
_symmetry.space_group_name_H-M   'P 1'
#
loop_
_entity.id
_entity.type
_entity.pdbx_description
1 polymer ?
#
loop_
_entity_poly.entity_id
_entity_poly.type
_entity_poly.pdbx_seq_one_letter_code
_entity_poly.pdbx_strand_id
1 'polypeptide(L)'
;MTHIEPLFELQSSAPGMPGPYLVENLASYRVLDKIGQKKPRMMLVLGGSRKRQHILSAYSVYGYPKEHSVGIADVGDNTLALDGELHLQEHYHLPRFQEKRPFGGGCHAHILEQGFPREGSIAHQIYANVLSPLSDIILIFVPDFGLQNAIELLCCWMESAMGAGFYIASRVVLLHDSIPADLEIKNRLLASFASKLRKSDPLRSYTSADTQSIIKNAFHLTSVSLDDCTWRAQVEAELNAARACRMQEGMDFTAHQVKYLLRRAIRQYAQDPLSPLDIIRSLKQQHSPDSNYSDAIRDFLQIHQPISDMEASIVASALNLDAHPPGTPWFPPERIFQSLYQGLIEDCGYDLHCSTLSDHVRYHFVDIVMNCRAMGVDASQAHLARIQGSHLVESKQPLYSCSFCILQRPSWTLDCNFFVITAFLEGWDLSDCFYHLKHLRRMRLRHNSAKFGKNLSWDLNKTQLYNNKTVLLDFGKKSLFYQGQSAINESQVSIQYSNSPYTQQALDHVAYSLIASLFYIKLHPLPTFYKSEELCTIKIYCRIPAGPLLLNLIYKLYRSNTLLCSSESQVRSRKEALCGDMDIELCQGGYSFERHMTVKISSPSDVIDLSLENMRGSWPISKCPYQIEDLIRDQSLDCPTNPPDTLPFDGNSQTWADAETELSQFLNTLRAL
;
A
#
# COMPACT_ATOMS: atom_id res chain seq x y z
N MET A 1 -32.63 -11.20 22.36
CA MET A 1 -31.97 -11.40 23.66
C MET A 1 -30.50 -11.64 23.38
N THR A 2 -29.60 -10.88 24.01
CA THR A 2 -28.16 -10.93 23.74
C THR A 2 -27.47 -11.76 24.81
N HIS A 3 -26.65 -12.72 24.37
CA HIS A 3 -25.87 -13.60 25.23
C HIS A 3 -24.43 -13.12 25.30
N ILE A 4 -23.84 -13.16 26.50
CA ILE A 4 -22.40 -12.92 26.69
C ILE A 4 -21.63 -14.14 26.19
N GLU A 5 -20.80 -13.96 25.17
CA GLU A 5 -19.93 -15.02 24.64
C GLU A 5 -18.54 -14.90 25.29
N PRO A 6 -17.99 -15.96 25.92
CA PRO A 6 -16.69 -15.88 26.58
C PRO A 6 -15.60 -15.67 25.52
N LEU A 7 -14.91 -14.54 25.57
CA LEU A 7 -13.90 -14.12 24.60
C LEU A 7 -12.53 -14.75 24.91
N PHE A 8 -12.04 -14.63 26.14
CA PHE A 8 -10.82 -15.32 26.57
C PHE A 8 -10.74 -15.51 28.08
N GLU A 9 -9.93 -16.49 28.52
CA GLU A 9 -9.69 -16.82 29.92
C GLU A 9 -8.21 -17.11 30.21
N LEU A 10 -7.78 -16.91 31.46
CA LEU A 10 -6.45 -17.31 31.92
C LEU A 10 -6.48 -18.75 32.46
N GLN A 11 -5.50 -19.55 32.07
CA GLN A 11 -5.35 -20.93 32.50
C GLN A 11 -3.91 -21.20 32.98
N SER A 12 -3.77 -22.07 33.99
CA SER A 12 -2.45 -22.51 34.48
C SER A 12 -1.83 -23.56 33.57
N SER A 13 -0.51 -23.69 33.63
CA SER A 13 0.22 -24.75 32.93
C SER A 13 -0.19 -26.13 33.43
N ALA A 14 -0.25 -27.09 32.51
CA ALA A 14 -0.31 -28.51 32.85
C ALA A 14 1.11 -29.03 33.20
N PRO A 15 1.26 -30.10 33.99
CA PRO A 15 2.56 -30.68 34.29
C PRO A 15 3.34 -31.01 33.00
N GLY A 16 4.55 -30.47 32.86
CA GLY A 16 5.40 -30.66 31.68
C GLY A 16 5.10 -29.72 30.50
N MET A 17 4.18 -28.76 30.66
CA MET A 17 3.84 -27.78 29.62
C MET A 17 4.28 -26.36 30.00
N PRO A 18 4.61 -25.52 29.00
CA PRO A 18 4.89 -24.10 29.19
C PRO A 18 3.70 -23.35 29.81
N GLY A 19 3.86 -22.16 30.40
CA GLY A 19 2.71 -21.32 30.78
C GLY A 19 2.92 -20.41 32.00
N PRO A 20 1.93 -19.56 32.35
CA PRO A 20 0.47 -19.66 32.11
C PRO A 20 0.00 -19.37 30.66
N TYR A 21 -1.28 -19.62 30.38
CA TYR A 21 -1.90 -19.45 29.06
C TYR A 21 -3.03 -18.43 29.08
N LEU A 22 -3.13 -17.64 28.01
CA LEU A 22 -4.33 -16.88 27.66
C LEU A 22 -5.08 -17.65 26.56
N VAL A 23 -6.25 -18.19 26.88
CA VAL A 23 -7.05 -19.03 25.96
C VAL A 23 -8.15 -18.18 25.33
N GLU A 24 -8.00 -17.89 24.05
CA GLU A 24 -8.91 -17.12 23.21
C GLU A 24 -9.96 -18.02 22.54
N ASN A 25 -11.22 -17.60 22.57
CA ASN A 25 -12.33 -18.24 21.89
C ASN A 25 -12.70 -17.47 20.62
N LEU A 26 -12.33 -18.03 19.47
CA LEU A 26 -12.56 -17.41 18.16
C LEU A 26 -14.04 -17.39 17.77
N ALA A 27 -14.88 -18.25 18.36
CA ALA A 27 -16.32 -18.24 18.08
C ALA A 27 -16.99 -16.94 18.56
N SER A 28 -16.45 -16.33 19.62
CA SER A 28 -17.01 -15.12 20.24
C SER A 28 -16.89 -13.88 19.35
N TYR A 29 -16.02 -13.91 18.34
CA TYR A 29 -15.95 -12.84 17.34
C TYR A 29 -17.13 -12.81 16.37
N ARG A 30 -18.02 -13.81 16.40
CA ARG A 30 -19.24 -13.83 15.56
C ARG A 30 -20.14 -12.61 15.84
N VAL A 31 -20.10 -12.06 17.05
CA VAL A 31 -20.82 -10.81 17.35
C VAL A 31 -20.31 -9.64 16.50
N LEU A 32 -19.00 -9.54 16.30
CA LEU A 32 -18.36 -8.52 15.46
C LEU A 32 -18.62 -8.79 13.97
N ASP A 33 -18.63 -10.07 13.56
CA ASP A 33 -18.96 -10.46 12.17
C ASP A 33 -20.40 -10.09 11.80
N LYS A 34 -21.36 -10.21 12.74
CA LYS A 34 -22.76 -9.80 12.55
C LYS A 34 -22.92 -8.28 12.39
N ILE A 35 -22.08 -7.48 13.06
CA ILE A 35 -22.10 -6.02 12.96
C ILE A 35 -21.48 -5.55 11.62
N GLY A 36 -20.47 -6.27 11.13
CA GLY A 36 -19.90 -6.06 9.81
C GLY A 36 -19.13 -4.74 9.67
N GLN A 37 -19.55 -3.88 8.73
CA GLN A 37 -18.86 -2.62 8.45
C GLN A 37 -19.31 -1.45 9.34
N LYS A 38 -20.31 -1.65 10.22
CA LYS A 38 -20.70 -0.63 11.18
C LYS A 38 -19.58 -0.39 12.18
N LYS A 39 -19.54 0.82 12.73
CA LYS A 39 -18.55 1.27 13.70
C LYS A 39 -19.14 1.17 15.11
N PRO A 40 -18.94 0.07 15.86
CA PRO A 40 -19.55 -0.09 17.17
C PRO A 40 -18.93 0.85 18.21
N ARG A 41 -19.72 1.18 19.23
CA ARG A 41 -19.23 1.77 20.48
C ARG A 41 -18.71 0.65 21.37
N MET A 42 -17.60 0.88 22.05
CA MET A 42 -16.91 -0.14 22.83
C MET A 42 -16.87 0.26 24.31
N MET A 43 -17.41 -0.59 25.17
CA MET A 43 -17.45 -0.38 26.62
C MET A 43 -16.75 -1.53 27.33
N LEU A 44 -15.70 -1.24 28.11
CA LEU A 44 -15.11 -2.24 29.02
C LEU A 44 -15.78 -2.12 30.38
N VAL A 45 -16.26 -3.24 30.92
CA VAL A 45 -16.96 -3.28 32.20
C VAL A 45 -16.22 -4.20 33.16
N LEU A 46 -15.69 -3.65 34.23
CA LEU A 46 -14.88 -4.36 35.23
C LEU A 46 -15.61 -4.43 36.56
N GLY A 47 -15.75 -5.64 37.10
CA GLY A 47 -16.37 -5.91 38.39
C GLY A 47 -16.80 -7.36 38.51
N GLY A 48 -17.69 -7.63 39.46
CA GLY A 48 -18.16 -8.96 39.83
C GLY A 48 -19.65 -8.94 40.11
N SER A 49 -20.04 -9.25 41.34
CA SER A 49 -21.45 -9.42 41.73
C SER A 49 -22.30 -8.15 41.55
N ARG A 50 -21.81 -6.98 41.97
CA ARG A 50 -22.53 -5.71 41.86
C ARG A 50 -22.66 -5.26 40.41
N LYS A 51 -21.59 -5.40 39.63
CA LYS A 51 -21.62 -5.21 38.17
C LYS A 51 -22.69 -6.06 37.52
N ARG A 52 -22.69 -7.38 37.78
CA ARG A 52 -23.67 -8.33 37.22
C ARG A 52 -25.11 -7.89 37.49
N GLN A 53 -25.41 -7.46 38.72
CA GLN A 53 -26.74 -6.97 39.10
C GLN A 53 -27.16 -5.71 38.31
N HIS A 54 -26.27 -4.72 38.19
CA HIS A 54 -26.59 -3.44 37.55
C HIS A 54 -26.58 -3.50 36.02
N ILE A 55 -25.68 -4.28 35.42
CA ILE A 55 -25.61 -4.43 33.97
C ILE A 55 -26.80 -5.25 33.44
N LEU A 56 -27.21 -6.30 34.15
CA LEU A 56 -28.44 -7.05 33.82
C LEU A 56 -29.65 -6.13 33.74
N SER A 57 -29.86 -5.31 34.78
CA SER A 57 -31.03 -4.45 34.89
C SER A 57 -30.99 -3.31 33.86
N ALA A 58 -29.82 -2.74 33.59
CA ALA A 58 -29.69 -1.63 32.66
C ALA A 58 -29.73 -2.05 31.19
N TYR A 59 -29.06 -3.14 30.80
CA TYR A 59 -28.80 -3.45 29.40
C TYR A 59 -29.50 -4.72 28.88
N SER A 60 -30.31 -5.40 29.72
CA SER A 60 -31.03 -6.62 29.32
C SER A 60 -30.13 -7.72 28.72
N VAL A 61 -28.89 -7.78 29.16
CA VAL A 61 -27.87 -8.75 28.72
C VAL A 61 -28.03 -10.01 29.53
N TYR A 62 -28.29 -11.16 28.90
CA TYR A 62 -28.56 -12.42 29.62
C TYR A 62 -27.43 -13.44 29.48
N GLY A 63 -27.18 -14.15 30.57
CA GLY A 63 -26.05 -15.08 30.66
C GLY A 63 -24.79 -14.33 31.09
N TYR A 64 -24.01 -14.97 31.93
CA TYR A 64 -22.75 -14.43 32.40
C TYR A 64 -21.60 -15.08 31.65
N PRO A 65 -20.49 -14.36 31.43
CA PRO A 65 -19.29 -15.03 31.00
C PRO A 65 -18.99 -16.14 32.00
N LYS A 66 -18.30 -17.18 31.54
CA LYS A 66 -17.71 -18.16 32.45
C LYS A 66 -16.97 -17.38 33.53
N GLU A 67 -17.19 -17.72 34.79
CA GLU A 67 -16.55 -17.01 35.90
C GLU A 67 -15.05 -16.90 35.62
N HIS A 68 -14.48 -15.74 35.95
CA HIS A 68 -13.06 -15.49 35.76
C HIS A 68 -12.60 -15.43 34.29
N SER A 69 -13.44 -14.88 33.40
CA SER A 69 -13.08 -14.67 32.01
C SER A 69 -13.38 -13.24 31.55
N VAL A 70 -13.01 -12.93 30.33
CA VAL A 70 -13.50 -11.76 29.60
C VAL A 70 -14.55 -12.25 28.61
N GLY A 71 -15.74 -11.67 28.65
CA GLY A 71 -16.82 -11.90 27.68
C GLY A 71 -16.94 -10.75 26.69
N ILE A 72 -17.62 -11.00 25.57
CA ILE A 72 -18.07 -9.97 24.63
C ILE A 72 -19.58 -10.12 24.41
N ALA A 73 -20.29 -8.99 24.41
CA ALA A 73 -21.74 -8.98 24.24
C ALA A 73 -22.20 -7.73 23.47
N ASP A 74 -23.23 -7.90 22.65
CA ASP A 74 -24.01 -6.78 22.11
C ASP A 74 -25.01 -6.32 23.17
N VAL A 75 -24.93 -5.05 23.56
CA VAL A 75 -25.79 -4.47 24.60
C VAL A 75 -26.86 -3.54 24.03
N GLY A 76 -27.04 -3.56 22.71
CA GLY A 76 -27.98 -2.69 22.00
C GLY A 76 -27.34 -1.38 21.53
N ASP A 77 -28.08 -0.63 20.70
CA ASP A 77 -27.68 0.69 20.20
C ASP A 77 -26.27 0.72 19.57
N ASN A 78 -25.90 -0.35 18.86
CA ASN A 78 -24.59 -0.51 18.23
C ASN A 78 -23.43 -0.40 19.26
N THR A 79 -23.66 -0.85 20.49
CA THR A 79 -22.67 -0.89 21.57
C THR A 79 -22.29 -2.33 21.90
N LEU A 80 -20.99 -2.57 22.01
CA LEU A 80 -20.42 -3.80 22.49
C LEU A 80 -19.85 -3.61 23.88
N ALA A 81 -20.19 -4.52 24.79
CA ALA A 81 -19.57 -4.62 26.10
C ALA A 81 -18.50 -5.72 26.10
N LEU A 82 -17.30 -5.36 26.56
CA LEU A 82 -16.27 -6.29 27.00
C LEU A 82 -16.45 -6.47 28.51
N ASP A 83 -16.93 -7.63 28.93
CA ASP A 83 -17.27 -7.91 30.33
C ASP A 83 -16.10 -8.62 31.02
N GLY A 84 -15.39 -7.94 31.93
CA GLY A 84 -14.12 -8.40 32.51
C GLY A 84 -14.22 -8.84 33.96
N GLU A 85 -13.85 -10.11 34.23
CA GLU A 85 -13.83 -10.72 35.56
C GLU A 85 -12.51 -11.43 35.92
N LEU A 86 -11.46 -11.28 35.12
CA LEU A 86 -10.15 -11.89 35.36
C LEU A 86 -9.52 -11.50 36.71
N HIS A 87 -9.87 -10.33 37.25
CA HIS A 87 -9.31 -9.85 38.52
C HIS A 87 -9.85 -10.61 39.74
N LEU A 88 -10.97 -11.32 39.58
CA LEU A 88 -11.54 -12.17 40.61
C LEU A 88 -10.80 -13.51 40.73
N GLN A 89 -9.81 -13.79 39.87
CA GLN A 89 -8.98 -15.00 39.99
C GLN A 89 -7.97 -14.86 41.11
N GLU A 90 -8.07 -15.73 42.10
CA GLU A 90 -6.99 -15.93 43.05
C GLU A 90 -5.81 -16.62 42.37
N HIS A 91 -4.58 -16.15 42.64
CA HIS A 91 -3.36 -16.54 41.91
C HIS A 91 -3.06 -18.06 41.95
N TYR A 92 -3.67 -18.80 42.89
CA TYR A 92 -3.46 -20.24 43.10
C TYR A 92 -4.56 -21.14 42.50
N HIS A 93 -5.62 -20.56 41.93
CA HIS A 93 -6.82 -21.30 41.49
C HIS A 93 -7.07 -21.24 39.98
N LEU A 94 -6.06 -20.92 39.18
CA LEU A 94 -6.18 -20.92 37.73
C LEU A 94 -6.57 -22.33 37.20
N PRO A 95 -7.66 -22.46 36.43
CA PRO A 95 -8.05 -23.74 35.85
C PRO A 95 -6.91 -24.28 34.99
N ARG A 96 -6.59 -25.57 35.16
CA ARG A 96 -5.50 -26.21 34.43
C ARG A 96 -5.82 -26.25 32.94
N PHE A 97 -4.83 -25.94 32.12
CA PHE A 97 -4.92 -26.13 30.69
C PHE A 97 -5.16 -27.61 30.37
N GLN A 98 -6.24 -27.90 29.64
CA GLN A 98 -6.58 -29.25 29.19
C GLN A 98 -6.43 -29.32 27.67
N GLU A 99 -5.33 -29.91 27.23
CA GLU A 99 -5.01 -30.12 25.80
C GLU A 99 -6.05 -30.99 25.09
N LYS A 100 -6.80 -31.83 25.85
CA LYS A 100 -7.82 -32.77 25.37
C LYS A 100 -9.23 -32.17 25.19
N ARG A 101 -9.38 -30.91 24.77
CA ARG A 101 -10.65 -30.54 24.11
C ARG A 101 -10.55 -31.02 22.67
N PRO A 102 -11.49 -31.82 22.14
CA PRO A 102 -11.46 -32.18 20.73
C PRO A 102 -11.45 -30.87 19.94
N PHE A 103 -10.39 -30.63 19.16
CA PHE A 103 -10.20 -29.43 18.35
C PHE A 103 -11.21 -29.38 17.19
N GLY A 104 -12.50 -29.29 17.52
CA GLY A 104 -13.63 -29.11 16.62
C GLY A 104 -14.32 -27.76 16.80
N GLY A 105 -13.73 -26.81 17.53
CA GLY A 105 -14.33 -25.51 17.79
C GLY A 105 -13.33 -24.43 18.21
N GLY A 106 -12.69 -23.79 17.23
CA GLY A 106 -12.27 -22.39 17.25
C GLY A 106 -11.65 -21.75 18.50
N CYS A 107 -10.83 -22.42 19.32
CA CYS A 107 -10.05 -21.74 20.39
C CYS A 107 -8.56 -21.67 20.04
N HIS A 108 -7.86 -20.63 20.51
CA HIS A 108 -6.42 -20.42 20.36
C HIS A 108 -5.77 -20.19 21.73
N ALA A 109 -4.67 -20.88 22.02
CA ALA A 109 -3.94 -20.72 23.28
C ALA A 109 -2.66 -19.92 23.07
N HIS A 110 -2.47 -18.86 23.83
CA HIS A 110 -1.29 -18.00 23.79
C HIS A 110 -0.45 -18.22 25.05
N ILE A 111 0.84 -18.52 24.88
CA ILE A 111 1.77 -18.79 25.98
C ILE A 111 2.27 -17.46 26.56
N LEU A 112 2.30 -17.34 27.89
CA LEU A 112 2.68 -16.13 28.63
C LEU A 112 4.09 -16.25 29.27
N GLU A 113 5.03 -16.95 28.64
CA GLU A 113 6.22 -17.49 29.32
C GLU A 113 7.34 -16.51 29.68
N GLN A 114 7.40 -15.32 29.10
CA GLN A 114 8.57 -14.45 29.26
C GLN A 114 8.14 -12.98 29.39
N GLY A 115 8.39 -12.37 30.55
CA GLY A 115 8.26 -10.91 30.74
C GLY A 115 7.21 -10.43 31.74
N PHE A 116 6.48 -11.31 32.43
CA PHE A 116 5.50 -10.86 33.42
C PHE A 116 6.17 -10.25 34.65
N PRO A 117 5.83 -9.00 35.00
CA PRO A 117 6.23 -8.42 36.27
C PRO A 117 5.74 -9.33 37.40
N ARG A 118 6.67 -9.89 38.18
CA ARG A 118 6.35 -10.72 39.36
C ARG A 118 5.52 -9.98 40.42
N GLU A 119 5.44 -8.65 40.31
CA GLU A 119 4.84 -7.75 41.29
C GLU A 119 3.47 -7.18 40.86
N GLY A 120 2.88 -7.62 39.73
CA GLY A 120 1.63 -7.06 39.20
C GLY A 120 0.58 -8.09 38.79
N SER A 121 -0.70 -7.75 38.96
CA SER A 121 -1.83 -8.57 38.50
C SER A 121 -1.84 -8.68 36.97
N ILE A 122 -1.74 -9.91 36.46
CA ILE A 122 -1.86 -10.22 35.02
C ILE A 122 -3.18 -9.66 34.45
N ALA A 123 -4.27 -9.76 35.22
CA ALA A 123 -5.56 -9.22 34.84
C ALA A 123 -5.51 -7.70 34.60
N HIS A 124 -4.82 -6.95 35.47
CA HIS A 124 -4.71 -5.50 35.33
C HIS A 124 -3.95 -5.11 34.05
N GLN A 125 -2.89 -5.84 33.73
CA GLN A 125 -2.13 -5.62 32.51
C GLN A 125 -2.93 -5.96 31.26
N ILE A 126 -3.71 -7.05 31.26
CA ILE A 126 -4.61 -7.37 30.14
C ILE A 126 -5.64 -6.26 29.94
N TYR A 127 -6.26 -5.77 31.01
CA TYR A 127 -7.21 -4.67 30.91
C TYR A 127 -6.56 -3.40 30.33
N ALA A 128 -5.38 -3.02 30.84
CA ALA A 128 -4.66 -1.84 30.39
C ALA A 128 -4.13 -1.97 28.95
N ASN A 129 -3.52 -3.10 28.57
CA ASN A 129 -2.75 -3.22 27.32
C ASN A 129 -3.54 -3.83 26.17
N VAL A 130 -4.57 -4.62 26.47
CA VAL A 130 -5.35 -5.35 25.45
C VAL A 130 -6.72 -4.71 25.24
N LEU A 131 -7.46 -4.47 26.33
CA LEU A 131 -8.87 -4.07 26.23
C LEU A 131 -9.06 -2.56 26.20
N SER A 132 -8.32 -1.82 27.02
CA SER A 132 -8.47 -0.37 27.13
C SER A 132 -8.23 0.39 25.83
N PRO A 133 -7.21 0.07 25.00
CA PRO A 133 -6.92 0.85 23.79
C PRO A 133 -8.06 0.81 22.76
N LEU A 134 -8.87 -0.25 22.83
CA LEU A 134 -10.01 -0.50 21.94
C LEU A 134 -11.35 -0.08 22.55
N SER A 135 -11.37 0.39 23.79
CA SER A 135 -12.57 0.79 24.50
C SER A 135 -12.77 2.31 24.40
N ASP A 136 -14.02 2.75 24.18
CA ASP A 136 -14.38 4.17 24.27
C ASP A 136 -14.47 4.59 25.74
N ILE A 137 -15.09 3.76 26.58
CA ILE A 137 -15.24 3.99 28.02
C ILE A 137 -14.91 2.73 28.84
N ILE A 138 -14.40 2.93 30.04
CA ILE A 138 -14.08 1.86 30.99
C ILE A 138 -14.82 2.12 32.30
N LEU A 139 -15.70 1.18 32.66
CA LEU A 139 -16.49 1.20 33.87
C LEU A 139 -15.82 0.32 34.92
N ILE A 140 -15.52 0.87 36.09
CA ILE A 140 -14.94 0.13 37.21
C ILE A 140 -15.93 0.16 38.37
N PHE A 141 -16.53 -0.99 38.68
CA PHE A 141 -17.39 -1.16 39.83
C PHE A 141 -16.52 -1.29 41.10
N VAL A 142 -16.29 -0.17 41.77
CA VAL A 142 -15.46 -0.10 42.99
C VAL A 142 -15.95 -1.02 44.11
N PRO A 143 -17.26 -1.26 44.32
CA PRO A 143 -17.73 -2.24 45.31
C PRO A 143 -17.22 -3.67 45.07
N ASP A 144 -17.04 -4.06 43.81
CA ASP A 144 -16.52 -5.40 43.47
C ASP A 144 -14.98 -5.41 43.41
N PHE A 145 -14.39 -4.33 42.90
CA PHE A 145 -12.96 -4.25 42.63
C PHE A 145 -12.16 -3.89 43.88
N GLY A 146 -12.72 -3.06 44.77
CA GLY A 146 -12.03 -2.36 45.84
C GLY A 146 -11.26 -1.13 45.33
N LEU A 147 -11.29 -0.04 46.09
CA LEU A 147 -10.65 1.23 45.69
C LEU A 147 -9.13 1.08 45.49
N GLN A 148 -8.46 0.30 46.33
CA GLN A 148 -7.02 0.08 46.24
C GLN A 148 -6.63 -0.65 44.95
N ASN A 149 -7.34 -1.73 44.60
CA ASN A 149 -7.08 -2.45 43.36
C ASN A 149 -7.40 -1.58 42.14
N ALA A 150 -8.44 -0.73 42.21
CA ALA A 150 -8.76 0.20 41.13
C ALA A 150 -7.63 1.20 40.91
N ILE A 151 -7.05 1.73 41.98
CA ILE A 151 -5.86 2.59 41.91
C ILE A 151 -4.67 1.85 41.32
N GLU A 152 -4.44 0.59 41.69
CA GLU A 152 -3.35 -0.23 41.15
C GLU A 152 -3.52 -0.52 39.65
N LEU A 153 -4.74 -0.82 39.21
CA LEU A 153 -5.09 -0.93 37.79
C LEU A 153 -4.78 0.36 37.04
N LEU A 154 -5.21 1.51 37.57
CA LEU A 154 -4.93 2.82 36.97
C LEU A 154 -3.42 3.11 36.94
N CYS A 155 -2.66 2.68 37.95
CA CYS A 155 -1.20 2.80 37.94
C CYS A 155 -0.54 1.96 36.84
N CYS A 156 -0.94 0.70 36.66
CA CYS A 156 -0.47 -0.15 35.55
C CYS A 156 -0.78 0.48 34.19
N TRP A 157 -1.92 1.16 34.11
CA TRP A 157 -2.34 1.81 32.89
C TRP A 157 -1.54 3.06 32.57
N MET A 158 -1.20 3.88 33.57
CA MET A 158 -0.31 5.04 33.39
C MET A 158 1.08 4.62 32.90
N GLU A 159 1.64 3.54 33.43
CA GLU A 159 2.92 3.00 32.94
C GLU A 159 2.84 2.62 31.45
N SER A 160 1.74 1.98 31.07
CA SER A 160 1.52 1.56 29.69
C SER A 160 1.29 2.75 28.76
N ALA A 161 0.60 3.79 29.23
CA ALA A 161 0.43 5.04 28.52
C ALA A 161 1.76 5.80 28.34
N MET A 162 2.64 5.77 29.35
CA MET A 162 3.98 6.37 29.25
C MET A 162 4.87 5.66 28.23
N GLY A 163 4.74 4.34 28.08
CA GLY A 163 5.49 3.55 27.10
C GLY A 163 4.90 3.59 25.68
N ALA A 164 3.67 4.04 25.50
CA ALA A 164 2.98 4.02 24.22
C ALA A 164 3.31 5.24 23.36
N GLY A 165 3.85 5.01 22.15
CA GLY A 165 4.10 6.07 21.17
C GLY A 165 2.83 6.78 20.68
N PHE A 166 1.67 6.12 20.80
CA PHE A 166 0.35 6.67 20.51
C PHE A 166 -0.66 6.21 21.55
N TYR A 167 -1.15 7.15 22.35
CA TYR A 167 -2.08 6.86 23.42
C TYR A 167 -3.12 7.98 23.54
N ILE A 168 -4.40 7.62 23.49
CA ILE A 168 -5.51 8.56 23.69
C ILE A 168 -6.02 8.36 25.10
N ALA A 169 -6.13 9.46 25.84
CA ALA A 169 -6.68 9.50 27.19
C ALA A 169 -8.05 8.81 27.19
N SER A 170 -8.12 7.66 27.84
CA SER A 170 -9.34 6.89 27.92
C SER A 170 -10.27 7.47 28.98
N ARG A 171 -11.58 7.30 28.82
CA ARG A 171 -12.53 7.73 29.84
C ARG A 171 -12.80 6.60 30.81
N VAL A 172 -12.55 6.87 32.09
CA VAL A 172 -12.74 5.94 33.19
C VAL A 172 -13.85 6.46 34.08
N VAL A 173 -14.87 5.62 34.30
CA VAL A 173 -15.95 5.90 35.23
C VAL A 173 -15.83 4.94 36.41
N LEU A 174 -15.57 5.51 37.58
CA LEU A 174 -15.62 4.78 38.84
C LEU A 174 -17.06 4.78 39.35
N LEU A 175 -17.64 3.59 39.45
CA LEU A 175 -19.00 3.37 39.96
C LEU A 175 -18.92 2.97 41.43
N HIS A 176 -19.58 3.74 42.29
CA HIS A 176 -19.52 3.60 43.74
C HIS A 176 -20.91 3.41 44.35
N ASP A 177 -21.03 2.64 45.43
CA ASP A 177 -22.24 2.66 46.28
C ASP A 177 -22.35 4.02 47.03
N SER A 178 -21.22 4.55 47.50
CA SER A 178 -21.12 5.90 48.06
C SER A 178 -19.90 6.63 47.49
N ILE A 179 -20.10 7.85 46.99
CA ILE A 179 -19.03 8.63 46.34
C ILE A 179 -18.05 9.10 47.43
N PRO A 180 -16.79 8.61 47.44
CA PRO A 180 -15.75 9.21 48.28
C PRO A 180 -15.44 10.62 47.76
N ALA A 181 -14.85 11.48 48.61
CA ALA A 181 -14.48 12.82 48.15
C ALA A 181 -13.50 12.72 46.96
N ASP A 182 -13.78 13.40 45.84
CA ASP A 182 -12.95 13.35 44.62
C ASP A 182 -11.47 13.65 44.88
N LEU A 183 -11.21 14.53 45.86
CA LEU A 183 -9.87 14.88 46.31
C LEU A 183 -9.13 13.69 46.92
N GLU A 184 -9.84 12.78 47.60
CA GLU A 184 -9.28 11.58 48.20
C GLU A 184 -8.79 10.59 47.14
N ILE A 185 -9.60 10.31 46.11
CA ILE A 185 -9.21 9.41 45.02
C ILE A 185 -7.97 9.95 44.30
N LYS A 186 -7.98 11.24 43.93
CA LYS A 186 -6.86 11.88 43.24
C LYS A 186 -5.58 11.86 44.07
N ASN A 187 -5.66 12.16 45.36
CA ASN A 187 -4.49 12.16 46.24
C ASN A 187 -3.91 10.76 46.43
N ARG A 188 -4.76 9.74 46.61
CA ARG A 188 -4.30 8.34 46.72
C ARG A 188 -3.65 7.88 45.42
N LEU A 189 -4.28 8.16 44.27
CA LEU A 189 -3.73 7.84 42.95
C LEU A 189 -2.37 8.50 42.73
N LEU A 190 -2.25 9.80 43.02
CA LEU A 190 -0.99 10.54 42.93
C LEU A 190 0.09 9.91 43.82
N ALA A 191 -0.23 9.61 45.08
CA ALA A 191 0.73 9.03 46.03
C ALA A 191 1.19 7.64 45.60
N SER A 192 0.25 6.77 45.19
CA SER A 192 0.54 5.42 44.71
C SER A 192 1.41 5.44 43.46
N PHE A 193 1.08 6.27 42.47
CA PHE A 193 1.84 6.33 41.24
C PHE A 193 3.22 6.97 41.42
N ALA A 194 3.32 8.05 42.21
CA ALA A 194 4.63 8.64 42.55
C ALA A 194 5.51 7.68 43.36
N SER A 195 4.93 6.80 44.18
CA SER A 195 5.69 5.72 44.82
C SER A 195 6.20 4.71 43.80
N LYS A 196 5.39 4.36 42.80
CA LYS A 196 5.74 3.42 41.74
C LYS A 196 6.87 3.96 40.84
N LEU A 197 6.74 5.21 40.39
CA LEU A 197 7.77 5.90 39.58
C LEU A 197 9.13 5.97 40.29
N ARG A 198 9.14 6.26 41.60
CA ARG A 198 10.37 6.27 42.40
C ARG A 198 11.05 4.90 42.49
N LYS A 199 10.29 3.81 42.39
CA LYS A 199 10.85 2.44 42.36
C LYS A 199 11.37 2.08 40.97
N SER A 200 10.64 2.45 39.91
CA SER A 200 10.99 2.08 38.54
C SER A 200 12.12 2.92 37.95
N ASP A 201 12.22 4.19 38.32
CA ASP A 201 13.24 5.13 37.82
C ASP A 201 13.80 5.97 38.99
N PRO A 202 14.69 5.40 39.82
CA PRO A 202 15.20 6.05 41.02
C PRO A 202 16.07 7.28 40.74
N LEU A 203 16.57 7.41 39.51
CA LEU A 203 17.49 8.47 39.09
C LEU A 203 16.75 9.72 38.62
N ARG A 204 15.47 9.60 38.25
CA ARG A 204 14.64 10.71 37.83
C ARG A 204 13.71 11.18 38.95
N SER A 205 13.83 12.46 39.30
CA SER A 205 12.94 13.11 40.25
C SER A 205 11.66 13.55 39.56
N TYR A 206 10.58 12.78 39.68
CA TYR A 206 9.25 13.17 39.24
C TYR A 206 8.61 14.12 40.26
N THR A 207 8.20 15.31 39.81
CA THR A 207 7.43 16.25 40.64
C THR A 207 5.95 15.84 40.72
N SER A 208 5.21 16.42 41.66
CA SER A 208 3.75 16.26 41.72
C SER A 208 3.07 16.78 40.44
N ALA A 209 3.60 17.86 39.85
CA ALA A 209 3.10 18.40 38.59
C ALA A 209 3.33 17.44 37.41
N ASP A 210 4.50 16.79 37.36
CA ASP A 210 4.79 15.76 36.34
C ASP A 210 3.81 14.59 36.46
N THR A 211 3.59 14.12 37.69
CA THR A 211 2.66 13.01 37.97
C THR A 211 1.23 13.37 37.57
N GLN A 212 0.78 14.59 37.87
CA GLN A 212 -0.53 15.09 37.46
C GLN A 212 -0.67 15.21 35.94
N SER A 213 0.39 15.65 35.26
CA SER A 213 0.43 15.70 33.79
C SER A 213 0.27 14.31 33.19
N ILE A 214 0.99 13.31 33.72
CA ILE A 214 0.88 11.92 33.28
C ILE A 214 -0.54 11.38 33.48
N ILE A 215 -1.16 11.61 34.65
CA ILE A 215 -2.54 11.18 34.89
C ILE A 215 -3.49 11.78 33.85
N LYS A 216 -3.41 13.09 33.61
CA LYS A 216 -4.28 13.78 32.64
C LYS A 216 -4.11 13.25 31.21
N ASN A 217 -2.88 12.86 30.85
CA ASN A 217 -2.58 12.30 29.54
C ASN A 217 -3.01 10.83 29.42
N ALA A 218 -3.06 10.09 30.55
CA ALA A 218 -3.42 8.67 30.57
C ALA A 218 -4.94 8.44 30.59
N PHE A 219 -5.72 9.24 31.30
CA PHE A 219 -7.17 9.09 31.33
C PHE A 219 -7.91 10.31 31.88
N HIS A 220 -9.19 10.40 31.49
CA HIS A 220 -10.18 11.24 32.16
C HIS A 220 -10.92 10.39 33.20
N LEU A 221 -10.93 10.82 34.46
CA LEU A 221 -11.55 10.10 35.57
C LEU A 221 -12.83 10.81 36.03
N THR A 222 -13.95 10.08 36.03
CA THR A 222 -15.26 10.53 36.54
C THR A 222 -15.75 9.56 37.60
N SER A 223 -16.34 10.06 38.69
CA SER A 223 -16.97 9.26 39.75
C SER A 223 -18.49 9.33 39.62
N VAL A 224 -19.18 8.20 39.68
CA VAL A 224 -20.65 8.10 39.57
C VAL A 224 -21.20 7.23 40.70
N SER A 225 -22.28 7.69 41.34
CA SER A 225 -22.99 6.90 42.36
C SER A 225 -23.93 5.90 41.69
N LEU A 226 -23.90 4.64 42.12
CA LEU A 226 -24.85 3.60 41.71
C LEU A 226 -26.25 3.82 42.32
N ASP A 227 -26.33 4.52 43.45
CA ASP A 227 -27.60 4.89 44.10
C ASP A 227 -28.33 6.03 43.37
N ASP A 228 -27.66 6.74 42.47
CA ASP A 228 -28.27 7.78 41.64
C ASP A 228 -29.07 7.13 40.50
N CYS A 229 -30.38 7.41 40.42
CA CYS A 229 -31.24 6.87 39.37
C CYS A 229 -30.81 7.29 37.95
N THR A 230 -29.97 8.31 37.83
CA THR A 230 -29.42 8.82 36.56
C THR A 230 -28.04 8.25 36.20
N TRP A 231 -27.47 7.33 36.99
CA TRP A 231 -26.12 6.79 36.74
C TRP A 231 -25.93 6.30 35.30
N ARG A 232 -26.96 5.64 34.74
CA ARG A 232 -26.94 5.16 33.35
C ARG A 232 -26.86 6.29 32.35
N ALA A 233 -27.61 7.37 32.56
CA ALA A 233 -27.57 8.55 31.69
C ALA A 233 -26.21 9.26 31.78
N GLN A 234 -25.58 9.27 32.95
CA GLN A 234 -24.23 9.81 33.14
C GLN A 234 -23.18 8.97 32.39
N VAL A 235 -23.25 7.64 32.51
CA VAL A 235 -22.39 6.71 31.75
C VAL A 235 -22.57 6.89 30.25
N GLU A 236 -23.81 7.02 29.78
CA GLU A 236 -24.13 7.24 28.37
C GLU A 236 -23.58 8.58 27.85
N ALA A 237 -23.67 9.64 28.65
CA ALA A 237 -23.08 10.94 28.33
C ALA A 237 -21.56 10.85 28.20
N GLU A 238 -20.90 10.15 29.13
CA GLU A 238 -19.45 9.92 29.09
C GLU A 238 -19.04 9.06 27.89
N LEU A 239 -19.83 8.03 27.54
CA LEU A 239 -19.60 7.18 26.37
C LEU A 239 -19.66 7.99 25.07
N ASN A 240 -20.69 8.83 24.92
CA ASN A 240 -20.85 9.66 23.73
C ASN A 240 -19.74 10.72 23.61
N ALA A 241 -19.35 11.32 24.73
CA ALA A 241 -18.25 12.27 24.76
C ALA A 241 -16.88 11.61 24.46
N ALA A 242 -16.65 10.39 24.98
CA ALA A 242 -15.47 9.60 24.64
C ALA A 242 -15.41 9.26 23.15
N ARG A 243 -16.56 8.84 22.58
CA ARG A 243 -16.67 8.47 21.18
C ARG A 243 -16.40 9.64 20.26
N ALA A 244 -16.90 10.83 20.58
CA ALA A 244 -16.65 12.04 19.83
C ALA A 244 -15.15 12.40 19.79
N CYS A 245 -14.45 12.34 20.93
CA CYS A 245 -13.01 12.55 20.99
C CYS A 245 -12.24 11.52 20.16
N ARG A 246 -12.56 10.23 20.30
CA ARG A 246 -11.90 9.15 19.56
C ARG A 246 -12.13 9.25 18.05
N MET A 247 -13.31 9.69 17.61
CA MET A 247 -13.61 9.91 16.20
C MET A 247 -12.76 11.04 15.59
N GLN A 248 -12.53 12.13 16.32
CA GLN A 248 -11.66 13.22 15.88
C GLN A 248 -10.21 12.76 15.66
N GLU A 249 -9.77 11.79 16.44
CA GLU A 249 -8.43 11.19 16.36
C GLU A 249 -8.34 9.98 15.40
N GLY A 250 -9.38 9.68 14.63
CA GLY A 250 -9.35 8.58 13.66
C GLY A 250 -9.58 7.18 14.23
N MET A 251 -10.08 7.09 15.46
CA MET A 251 -10.21 5.83 16.21
C MET A 251 -11.62 5.24 16.14
N ASP A 252 -12.39 5.61 15.12
CA ASP A 252 -13.74 5.13 14.90
C ASP A 252 -13.73 3.86 14.01
N PHE A 253 -13.29 2.76 14.62
CA PHE A 253 -13.07 1.50 13.92
C PHE A 253 -14.37 0.80 13.53
N THR A 254 -14.36 0.13 12.38
CA THR A 254 -15.41 -0.84 12.00
C THR A 254 -15.30 -2.10 12.84
N ALA A 255 -16.38 -2.88 12.97
CA ALA A 255 -16.34 -4.13 13.73
C ALA A 255 -15.28 -5.11 13.20
N HIS A 256 -15.01 -5.10 11.89
CA HIS A 256 -13.92 -5.88 11.30
C HIS A 256 -12.54 -5.42 11.78
N GLN A 257 -12.30 -4.10 11.86
CA GLN A 257 -11.05 -3.54 12.38
C GLN A 257 -10.91 -3.81 13.89
N VAL A 258 -11.99 -3.69 14.68
CA VAL A 258 -11.99 -4.04 16.11
C VAL A 258 -11.62 -5.51 16.31
N LYS A 259 -12.22 -6.42 15.51
CA LYS A 259 -11.88 -7.85 15.51
C LYS A 259 -10.40 -8.08 15.23
N TYR A 260 -9.85 -7.45 14.20
CA TYR A 260 -8.44 -7.57 13.85
C TYR A 260 -7.53 -7.04 14.96
N LEU A 261 -7.80 -5.83 15.46
CA LEU A 261 -7.01 -5.19 16.51
C LEU A 261 -7.04 -5.97 17.83
N LEU A 262 -8.20 -6.50 18.23
CA LEU A 262 -8.33 -7.29 19.45
C LEU A 262 -7.49 -8.57 19.39
N ARG A 263 -7.54 -9.29 18.25
CA ARG A 263 -6.69 -10.48 18.03
C ARG A 263 -5.21 -10.12 18.01
N ARG A 264 -4.85 -8.99 17.40
CA ARG A 264 -3.47 -8.48 17.36
C ARG A 264 -2.98 -8.12 18.76
N ALA A 265 -3.81 -7.45 19.56
CA ALA A 265 -3.52 -7.05 20.93
C ALA A 265 -3.27 -8.27 21.84
N ILE A 266 -4.15 -9.28 21.77
CA ILE A 266 -4.01 -10.54 22.52
C ILE A 266 -2.69 -11.22 22.17
N ARG A 267 -2.40 -11.36 20.86
CA ARG A 267 -1.18 -12.01 20.38
C ARG A 267 0.08 -11.23 20.76
N GLN A 268 0.07 -9.90 20.57
CA GLN A 268 1.20 -9.04 20.92
C GLN A 268 1.46 -9.10 22.42
N TYR A 269 0.42 -8.98 23.24
CA TYR A 269 0.56 -9.05 24.69
C TYR A 269 1.15 -10.38 25.16
N ALA A 270 0.77 -11.50 24.54
CA ALA A 270 1.36 -12.80 24.87
C ALA A 270 2.85 -12.91 24.46
N GLN A 271 3.26 -12.21 23.41
CA GLN A 271 4.63 -12.21 22.91
C GLN A 271 5.54 -11.21 23.64
N ASP A 272 5.02 -10.02 23.94
CA ASP A 272 5.71 -8.91 24.59
C ASP A 272 4.71 -8.10 25.43
N PRO A 273 4.50 -8.47 26.71
CA PRO A 273 3.52 -7.82 27.59
C PRO A 273 3.82 -6.35 27.90
N LEU A 274 5.09 -5.93 27.75
CA LEU A 274 5.56 -4.59 28.08
C LEU A 274 5.41 -3.62 26.91
N SER A 275 5.30 -4.14 25.69
CA SER A 275 5.13 -3.32 24.49
C SER A 275 3.65 -3.03 24.22
N PRO A 276 3.22 -1.76 24.28
CA PRO A 276 1.84 -1.38 24.03
C PRO A 276 1.45 -1.60 22.56
N LEU A 277 0.16 -1.86 22.32
CA LEU A 277 -0.36 -2.03 20.96
C LEU A 277 -0.21 -0.74 20.16
N ASP A 278 0.59 -0.79 19.09
CA ASP A 278 0.62 0.27 18.08
C ASP A 278 -0.52 0.03 17.07
N ILE A 279 -1.61 0.77 17.25
CA ILE A 279 -2.83 0.65 16.44
C ILE A 279 -2.58 1.05 14.98
N ILE A 280 -1.85 2.15 14.76
CA ILE A 280 -1.58 2.68 13.42
C ILE A 280 -0.74 1.68 12.64
N ARG A 281 0.36 1.20 13.25
CA ARG A 281 1.22 0.18 12.66
C ARG A 281 0.49 -1.14 12.43
N SER A 282 -0.37 -1.56 13.36
CA SER A 282 -1.14 -2.80 13.22
C SER A 282 -2.10 -2.75 12.04
N LEU A 283 -2.83 -1.65 11.86
CA LEU A 283 -3.74 -1.47 10.73
C LEU A 283 -2.98 -1.31 9.41
N LYS A 284 -1.81 -0.66 9.41
CA LYS A 284 -0.95 -0.58 8.23
C LYS A 284 -0.49 -1.97 7.79
N GLN A 285 -0.02 -2.81 8.71
CA GLN A 285 0.41 -4.19 8.42
C GLN A 285 -0.71 -5.07 7.88
N GLN A 286 -1.97 -4.79 8.22
CA GLN A 286 -3.12 -5.51 7.66
C GLN A 286 -3.24 -5.28 6.13
N HIS A 287 -2.89 -4.10 5.66
CA HIS A 287 -3.03 -3.68 4.26
C HIS A 287 -1.71 -3.76 3.47
N SER A 288 -0.56 -3.70 4.14
CA SER A 288 0.78 -3.69 3.53
C SER A 288 1.78 -4.42 4.43
N PRO A 289 1.91 -5.76 4.33
CA PRO A 289 2.69 -6.57 5.27
C PRO A 289 4.22 -6.48 5.07
N ASP A 290 4.70 -6.10 3.88
CA ASP A 290 6.12 -6.17 3.52
C ASP A 290 6.61 -4.86 2.89
N SER A 291 7.24 -4.01 3.70
CA SER A 291 7.74 -2.75 3.18
C SER A 291 8.99 -2.26 3.90
N ASN A 292 10.15 -2.70 3.42
CA ASN A 292 11.44 -2.23 3.89
C ASN A 292 11.84 -0.95 3.14
N TYR A 293 11.38 0.20 3.64
CA TYR A 293 11.62 1.53 3.05
C TYR A 293 13.00 2.12 3.39
N SER A 294 13.67 1.59 4.42
CA SER A 294 14.88 2.18 4.99
C SER A 294 16.02 2.23 3.97
N ASP A 295 16.26 1.13 3.27
CA ASP A 295 17.31 1.05 2.25
C ASP A 295 17.06 2.03 1.09
N ALA A 296 15.80 2.18 0.69
CA ALA A 296 15.41 2.98 -0.47
C ALA A 296 15.50 4.48 -0.18
N ILE A 297 15.03 4.90 1.00
CA ILE A 297 15.18 6.28 1.49
C ILE A 297 16.65 6.62 1.72
N ARG A 298 17.42 5.70 2.32
CA ARG A 298 18.86 5.89 2.53
C ARG A 298 19.60 6.09 1.21
N ASP A 299 19.36 5.24 0.22
CA ASP A 299 19.99 5.33 -1.12
C ASP A 299 19.70 6.69 -1.79
N PHE A 300 18.44 7.13 -1.75
CA PHE A 300 18.06 8.44 -2.28
C PHE A 300 18.82 9.58 -1.56
N LEU A 301 18.79 9.61 -0.24
CA LEU A 301 19.42 10.68 0.53
C LEU A 301 20.95 10.70 0.40
N GLN A 302 21.61 9.53 0.23
CA GLN A 302 23.05 9.44 -0.01
C GLN A 302 23.47 10.11 -1.32
N ILE A 303 22.68 9.92 -2.37
CA ILE A 303 23.00 10.41 -3.72
C ILE A 303 22.80 11.94 -3.81
N HIS A 304 21.81 12.44 -3.08
CA HIS A 304 21.44 13.86 -3.05
C HIS A 304 22.05 14.62 -1.87
N GLN A 305 23.20 14.19 -1.35
CA GLN A 305 23.95 15.02 -0.40
C GLN A 305 24.53 16.30 -1.07
N PRO A 306 24.58 17.44 -0.36
CA PRO A 306 24.10 17.65 1.02
C PRO A 306 22.57 17.72 1.09
N ILE A 307 22.00 17.15 2.16
CA ILE A 307 20.55 17.11 2.36
C ILE A 307 20.04 18.51 2.75
N SER A 308 19.10 19.04 1.98
CA SER A 308 18.39 20.30 2.25
C SER A 308 16.90 20.04 2.52
N ASP A 309 16.14 21.12 2.73
CA ASP A 309 14.68 21.06 2.87
C ASP A 309 14.00 20.46 1.63
N MET A 310 14.62 20.57 0.45
CA MET A 310 14.07 20.00 -0.78
C MET A 310 14.06 18.46 -0.75
N GLU A 311 15.19 17.83 -0.40
CA GLU A 311 15.28 16.38 -0.25
C GLU A 311 14.36 15.88 0.86
N ALA A 312 14.31 16.58 1.99
CA ALA A 312 13.41 16.26 3.10
C ALA A 312 11.93 16.34 2.68
N SER A 313 11.55 17.37 1.91
CA SER A 313 10.19 17.54 1.37
C SER A 313 9.81 16.45 0.37
N ILE A 314 10.77 16.01 -0.46
CA ILE A 314 10.56 14.92 -1.40
C ILE A 314 10.34 13.60 -0.65
N VAL A 315 11.19 13.26 0.33
CA VAL A 315 10.99 12.06 1.17
C VAL A 315 9.65 12.13 1.90
N ALA A 316 9.31 13.27 2.50
CA ALA A 316 8.02 13.48 3.17
C ALA A 316 6.83 13.25 2.22
N SER A 317 6.91 13.72 0.99
CA SER A 317 5.86 13.50 0.00
C SER A 317 5.75 12.04 -0.45
N ALA A 318 6.87 11.32 -0.48
CA ALA A 318 6.89 9.89 -0.75
C ALA A 318 6.20 9.12 0.40
N LEU A 319 6.52 9.46 1.65
CA LEU A 319 5.88 8.88 2.85
C LEU A 319 4.36 9.11 2.87
N ASN A 320 3.87 10.23 2.33
CA ASN A 320 2.43 10.50 2.20
C ASN A 320 1.74 9.50 1.25
N LEU A 321 2.41 9.04 0.19
CA LEU A 321 1.87 7.98 -0.68
C LEU A 321 1.60 6.69 0.08
N ASP A 322 2.47 6.38 1.03
CA ASP A 322 2.37 5.17 1.83
C ASP A 322 1.40 5.31 3.01
N ALA A 323 1.28 6.52 3.58
CA ALA A 323 0.58 6.77 4.83
C ALA A 323 -0.92 6.40 4.82
N HIS A 324 -1.57 6.47 3.65
CA HIS A 324 -3.03 6.40 3.55
C HIS A 324 -3.52 5.42 2.47
N PRO A 325 -3.34 4.10 2.64
CA PRO A 325 -3.91 3.14 1.71
C PRO A 325 -5.46 3.17 1.75
N PRO A 326 -6.14 2.80 0.65
CA PRO A 326 -7.60 2.79 0.60
C PRO A 326 -8.22 1.95 1.73
N GLY A 327 -9.19 2.52 2.45
CA GLY A 327 -9.92 1.82 3.52
C GLY A 327 -9.31 1.92 4.93
N THR A 328 -8.14 2.56 5.10
CA THR A 328 -7.63 2.86 6.44
C THR A 328 -8.30 4.08 7.06
N PRO A 329 -8.54 4.09 8.39
CA PRO A 329 -8.99 5.29 9.09
C PRO A 329 -8.00 6.44 8.89
N TRP A 330 -8.51 7.67 8.87
CA TRP A 330 -7.66 8.85 8.84
C TRP A 330 -7.11 9.10 10.25
N PHE A 331 -5.80 9.12 10.42
CA PHE A 331 -5.13 9.51 11.66
C PHE A 331 -4.42 10.87 11.48
N PRO A 332 -4.22 11.64 12.56
CA PRO A 332 -3.41 12.84 12.51
C PRO A 332 -1.99 12.55 11.97
N PRO A 333 -1.47 13.36 11.03
CA PRO A 333 -0.22 13.05 10.34
C PRO A 333 0.98 12.98 11.30
N GLU A 334 1.01 13.80 12.35
CA GLU A 334 2.05 13.73 13.39
C GLU A 334 2.14 12.33 13.99
N ARG A 335 0.99 11.68 14.20
CA ARG A 335 0.90 10.36 14.82
C ARG A 335 1.31 9.26 13.85
N ILE A 336 0.92 9.40 12.59
CA ILE A 336 1.36 8.49 11.53
C ILE A 336 2.88 8.54 11.41
N PHE A 337 3.47 9.73 11.35
CA PHE A 337 4.91 9.88 11.27
C PHE A 337 5.62 9.26 12.47
N GLN A 338 5.17 9.58 13.69
CA GLN A 338 5.72 9.01 14.93
C GLN A 338 5.67 7.48 14.96
N SER A 339 4.53 6.90 14.56
CA SER A 339 4.32 5.45 14.59
C SER A 339 5.04 4.71 13.45
N LEU A 340 5.00 5.22 12.23
CA LEU A 340 5.45 4.46 11.06
C LEU A 340 6.86 4.81 10.61
N TYR A 341 7.28 6.08 10.73
CA TYR A 341 8.42 6.60 9.98
C TYR A 341 9.52 7.21 10.84
N GLN A 342 9.22 7.72 12.04
CA GLN A 342 10.17 8.48 12.85
C GLN A 342 11.48 7.71 13.11
N GLY A 343 11.39 6.50 13.67
CA GLY A 343 12.59 5.69 13.95
C GLY A 343 13.39 5.39 12.68
N LEU A 344 12.71 5.11 11.56
CA LEU A 344 13.36 4.85 10.28
C LEU A 344 14.15 6.06 9.78
N ILE A 345 13.58 7.26 9.89
CA ILE A 345 14.23 8.49 9.44
C ILE A 345 15.33 8.93 10.41
N GLU A 346 15.16 8.70 11.72
CA GLU A 346 16.20 8.91 12.73
C GLU A 346 17.43 8.02 12.45
N ASP A 347 17.21 6.74 12.15
CA ASP A 347 18.28 5.82 11.75
C ASP A 347 19.00 6.30 10.48
N CYS A 348 18.25 6.75 9.47
CA CYS A 348 18.82 7.33 8.27
C CYS A 348 19.61 8.62 8.57
N GLY A 349 19.11 9.48 9.46
CA GLY A 349 19.78 10.71 9.87
C GLY A 349 21.09 10.44 10.61
N TYR A 350 21.11 9.41 11.46
CA TYR A 350 22.30 8.95 12.14
C TYR A 350 23.36 8.45 11.15
N ASP A 351 22.98 7.57 10.22
CA ASP A 351 23.87 7.00 9.19
C ASP A 351 24.47 8.07 8.25
N LEU A 352 23.71 9.13 7.97
CA LEU A 352 24.09 10.20 7.05
C LEU A 352 24.69 11.41 7.75
N HIS A 353 24.90 11.34 9.06
CA HIS A 353 25.39 12.45 9.89
C HIS A 353 24.55 13.73 9.78
N CYS A 354 23.23 13.57 9.65
CA CYS A 354 22.23 14.65 9.58
C CYS A 354 21.22 14.50 10.72
N SER A 355 21.52 15.08 11.89
CA SER A 355 20.69 14.95 13.09
C SER A 355 19.33 15.65 13.01
N THR A 356 19.17 16.63 12.11
CA THR A 356 17.92 17.39 11.93
C THR A 356 16.97 16.80 10.88
N LEU A 357 17.37 15.71 10.21
CA LEU A 357 16.60 15.10 9.12
C LEU A 357 15.18 14.71 9.56
N SER A 358 15.05 14.02 10.68
CA SER A 358 13.75 13.54 11.19
C SER A 358 12.77 14.70 11.42
N ASP A 359 13.24 15.80 12.00
CA ASP A 359 12.41 16.98 12.24
C ASP A 359 11.98 17.69 10.95
N HIS A 360 12.88 17.80 9.97
CA HIS A 360 12.57 18.43 8.68
C HIS A 360 11.58 17.59 7.87
N VAL A 361 11.80 16.26 7.79
CA VAL A 361 10.88 15.35 7.12
C VAL A 361 9.52 15.34 7.82
N ARG A 362 9.50 15.33 9.16
CA ARG A 362 8.26 15.41 9.95
C ARG A 362 7.47 16.67 9.66
N TYR A 363 8.15 17.83 9.66
CA TYR A 363 7.52 19.12 9.36
C TYR A 363 6.88 19.13 7.97
N HIS A 364 7.63 18.72 6.95
CA HIS A 364 7.09 18.64 5.60
C HIS A 364 6.01 17.57 5.45
N PHE A 365 6.12 16.43 6.13
CA PHE A 365 5.11 15.36 6.05
C PHE A 365 3.75 15.88 6.53
N VAL A 366 3.72 16.52 7.70
CA VAL A 366 2.51 17.12 8.26
C VAL A 366 1.93 18.16 7.31
N ASP A 367 2.74 19.12 6.86
CA ASP A 367 2.29 20.19 5.97
C ASP A 367 1.71 19.62 4.66
N ILE A 368 2.40 18.65 4.05
CA ILE A 368 1.98 18.03 2.79
C ILE A 368 0.66 17.28 2.95
N VAL A 369 0.54 16.43 3.98
CA VAL A 369 -0.69 15.66 4.23
C VAL A 369 -1.87 16.61 4.44
N MET A 370 -1.68 17.65 5.26
CA MET A 370 -2.74 18.62 5.56
C MET A 370 -3.14 19.44 4.34
N ASN A 371 -2.17 19.88 3.52
CA ASN A 371 -2.43 20.60 2.27
C ASN A 371 -3.13 19.73 1.22
N CYS A 372 -2.70 18.48 1.04
CA CYS A 372 -3.38 17.54 0.14
C CYS A 372 -4.84 17.33 0.57
N ARG A 373 -5.08 17.16 1.88
CA ARG A 373 -6.42 17.01 2.43
C ARG A 373 -7.28 18.26 2.25
N ALA A 374 -6.74 19.44 2.52
CA ALA A 374 -7.46 20.71 2.39
C ALA A 374 -7.86 21.00 0.93
N MET A 375 -7.00 20.63 -0.02
CA MET A 375 -7.24 20.85 -1.46
C MET A 375 -7.95 19.67 -2.15
N GLY A 376 -8.13 18.53 -1.48
CA GLY A 376 -8.69 17.31 -2.09
C GLY A 376 -7.80 16.71 -3.19
N VAL A 377 -6.49 16.95 -3.12
CA VAL A 377 -5.51 16.47 -4.11
C VAL A 377 -5.03 15.08 -3.72
N ASP A 378 -4.98 14.17 -4.69
CA ASP A 378 -4.46 12.83 -4.47
C ASP A 378 -2.95 12.86 -4.13
N ALA A 379 -2.54 12.03 -3.16
CA ALA A 379 -1.15 12.00 -2.71
C ALA A 379 -0.17 11.71 -3.86
N SER A 380 -0.55 10.88 -4.84
CA SER A 380 0.26 10.58 -6.02
C SER A 380 0.46 11.80 -6.91
N GLN A 381 -0.59 12.58 -7.13
CA GLN A 381 -0.52 13.80 -7.93
C GLN A 381 0.35 14.86 -7.24
N ALA A 382 0.18 15.03 -5.92
CA ALA A 382 0.97 15.97 -5.14
C ALA A 382 2.45 15.57 -5.07
N HIS A 383 2.76 14.27 -5.03
CA HIS A 383 4.13 13.77 -5.08
C HIS A 383 4.76 13.97 -6.46
N LEU A 384 4.05 13.61 -7.54
CA LEU A 384 4.52 13.77 -8.92
C LEU A 384 4.81 15.24 -9.24
N ALA A 385 3.92 16.16 -8.87
CA ALA A 385 4.14 17.59 -9.09
C ALA A 385 5.41 18.10 -8.38
N ARG A 386 5.70 17.59 -7.17
CA ARG A 386 6.90 17.96 -6.41
C ARG A 386 8.18 17.39 -7.03
N ILE A 387 8.14 16.16 -7.56
CA ILE A 387 9.25 15.57 -8.31
C ILE A 387 9.49 16.34 -9.61
N GLN A 388 8.43 16.65 -10.37
CA GLN A 388 8.53 17.40 -11.63
C GLN A 388 9.03 18.84 -11.44
N GLY A 389 8.73 19.45 -10.29
CA GLY A 389 9.28 20.75 -9.92
C GLY A 389 10.72 20.69 -9.39
N SER A 390 11.34 19.51 -9.32
CA SER A 390 12.66 19.29 -8.74
C SER A 390 13.69 18.84 -9.77
N HIS A 391 14.76 19.61 -9.94
CA HIS A 391 15.92 19.21 -10.75
C HIS A 391 16.72 18.03 -10.16
N LEU A 392 16.39 17.59 -8.95
CA LEU A 392 17.13 16.51 -8.27
C LEU A 392 16.95 15.17 -8.99
N VAL A 393 15.74 14.84 -9.45
CA VAL A 393 15.45 13.54 -10.08
C VAL A 393 15.99 13.44 -11.52
N GLU A 394 16.23 14.58 -12.17
CA GLU A 394 16.79 14.66 -13.52
C GLU A 394 18.32 14.46 -13.56
N SER A 395 19.02 14.75 -12.47
CA SER A 395 20.48 14.86 -12.46
C SER A 395 21.24 13.66 -11.87
N LYS A 396 20.60 12.87 -10.99
CA LYS A 396 21.21 11.68 -10.38
C LYS A 396 20.16 10.59 -10.15
N GLN A 397 20.47 9.34 -10.54
CA GLN A 397 19.54 8.22 -10.39
C GLN A 397 19.94 7.28 -9.24
N PRO A 398 19.01 6.95 -8.33
CA PRO A 398 19.22 5.91 -7.32
C PRO A 398 19.41 4.51 -7.90
N LEU A 399 20.26 3.72 -7.24
CA LEU A 399 20.60 2.35 -7.64
C LEU A 399 19.63 1.32 -7.05
N TYR A 400 19.02 1.66 -5.92
CA TYR A 400 18.21 0.76 -5.11
C TYR A 400 16.82 1.31 -4.78
N SER A 401 16.54 2.58 -5.02
CA SER A 401 15.19 3.15 -4.94
C SER A 401 14.65 3.57 -6.31
N CYS A 402 13.32 3.58 -6.45
CA CYS A 402 12.68 4.12 -7.64
C CYS A 402 12.79 5.65 -7.63
N SER A 403 13.24 6.24 -8.75
CA SER A 403 13.34 7.69 -8.93
C SER A 403 12.00 8.44 -8.78
N PHE A 404 10.87 7.74 -8.92
CA PHE A 404 9.53 8.32 -8.86
C PHE A 404 8.77 8.07 -7.57
N CYS A 405 8.94 6.92 -6.91
CA CYS A 405 8.20 6.64 -5.68
C CYS A 405 9.08 6.65 -4.42
N ILE A 406 10.41 6.52 -4.57
CA ILE A 406 11.46 6.60 -3.54
C ILE A 406 11.40 5.51 -2.46
N LEU A 407 10.21 5.08 -2.08
CA LEU A 407 9.96 4.11 -1.02
C LEU A 407 10.18 2.67 -1.47
N GLN A 408 9.93 2.36 -2.73
CA GLN A 408 10.10 1.00 -3.24
C GLN A 408 11.44 0.86 -3.94
N ARG A 409 12.00 -0.35 -3.84
CA ARG A 409 12.98 -0.78 -4.84
C ARG A 409 12.32 -0.67 -6.21
N PRO A 410 13.06 -0.31 -7.27
CA PRO A 410 12.53 -0.43 -8.61
C PRO A 410 12.08 -1.89 -8.78
N SER A 411 10.77 -2.12 -8.74
CA SER A 411 10.17 -3.46 -8.92
C SER A 411 10.57 -4.03 -10.27
N TRP A 412 10.93 -3.14 -11.20
CA TRP A 412 11.41 -3.43 -12.53
C TRP A 412 12.60 -2.50 -12.80
N THR A 413 13.82 -3.00 -12.58
CA THR A 413 14.87 -2.67 -13.55
C THR A 413 14.49 -3.45 -14.80
N LEU A 414 13.59 -2.91 -15.62
CA LEU A 414 13.68 -3.17 -17.04
C LEU A 414 15.09 -2.69 -17.40
N ASP A 415 16.03 -3.63 -17.37
CA ASP A 415 17.44 -3.36 -17.58
C ASP A 415 17.45 -2.64 -18.93
N CYS A 416 17.70 -1.33 -18.95
CA CYS A 416 17.61 -0.54 -20.18
C CYS A 416 18.47 -1.19 -21.27
N ASN A 417 19.51 -1.93 -20.86
CA ASN A 417 20.31 -2.87 -21.62
C ASN A 417 19.53 -3.95 -22.40
N PHE A 418 18.49 -4.56 -21.83
CA PHE A 418 17.64 -5.54 -22.52
C PHE A 418 16.92 -4.88 -23.70
N PHE A 419 16.24 -3.76 -23.47
CA PHE A 419 15.56 -3.03 -24.55
C PHE A 419 16.51 -2.43 -25.58
N VAL A 420 17.70 -1.98 -25.15
CA VAL A 420 18.75 -1.54 -26.08
C VAL A 420 19.17 -2.69 -26.99
N ILE A 421 19.40 -3.88 -26.45
CA ILE A 421 19.79 -5.04 -27.27
C ILE A 421 18.63 -5.52 -28.14
N THR A 422 17.42 -5.67 -27.59
CA THR A 422 16.29 -6.26 -28.33
C THR A 422 15.65 -5.28 -29.31
N ALA A 423 15.42 -4.03 -28.93
CA ALA A 423 14.76 -3.06 -29.79
C ALA A 423 15.73 -2.37 -30.77
N PHE A 424 16.97 -2.06 -30.35
CA PHE A 424 17.91 -1.31 -31.21
C PHE A 424 18.87 -2.19 -32.02
N LEU A 425 19.26 -3.37 -31.51
CA LEU A 425 20.19 -4.26 -32.22
C LEU A 425 19.47 -5.41 -32.96
N GLU A 426 18.37 -5.91 -32.41
CA GLU A 426 17.63 -7.05 -32.98
C GLU A 426 16.31 -6.66 -33.65
N GLY A 427 15.86 -5.40 -33.51
CA GLY A 427 14.64 -4.89 -34.16
C GLY A 427 13.34 -5.55 -33.66
N TRP A 428 13.34 -6.08 -32.44
CA TRP A 428 12.17 -6.72 -31.84
C TRP A 428 11.04 -5.73 -31.65
N ASP A 429 9.81 -6.19 -31.92
CA ASP A 429 8.63 -5.41 -31.59
C ASP A 429 8.26 -5.57 -30.10
N LEU A 430 7.27 -4.78 -29.64
CA LEU A 430 6.84 -4.81 -28.25
C LEU A 430 6.26 -6.18 -27.85
N SER A 431 5.66 -6.93 -28.77
CA SER A 431 5.11 -8.26 -28.51
C SER A 431 6.23 -9.28 -28.28
N ASP A 432 7.29 -9.21 -29.09
CA ASP A 432 8.49 -10.03 -28.94
C ASP A 432 9.20 -9.72 -27.61
N CYS A 433 9.36 -8.44 -27.27
CA CYS A 433 9.92 -8.03 -25.99
C CYS A 433 9.08 -8.56 -24.82
N PHE A 434 7.75 -8.41 -24.90
CA PHE A 434 6.80 -8.83 -23.86
C PHE A 434 6.81 -10.34 -23.61
N TYR A 435 6.85 -11.15 -24.67
CA TYR A 435 6.92 -12.61 -24.59
C TYR A 435 8.12 -13.09 -23.76
N HIS A 436 9.23 -12.35 -23.81
CA HIS A 436 10.48 -12.69 -23.16
C HIS A 436 10.68 -12.09 -21.76
N LEU A 437 9.85 -11.13 -21.32
CA LEU A 437 9.94 -10.51 -19.99
C LEU A 437 9.83 -11.51 -18.83
N LYS A 438 8.93 -12.50 -18.94
CA LYS A 438 8.75 -13.55 -17.91
C LYS A 438 9.97 -14.48 -17.74
N HIS A 439 10.91 -14.45 -18.69
CA HIS A 439 12.11 -15.27 -18.69
C HIS A 439 13.37 -14.46 -18.34
N LEU A 440 13.20 -13.16 -18.08
CA LEU A 440 14.26 -12.21 -17.84
C LEU A 440 14.86 -12.41 -16.45
N ARG A 441 16.18 -12.52 -16.41
CA ARG A 441 17.01 -12.58 -15.22
C ARG A 441 18.07 -11.51 -15.34
N ARG A 442 18.67 -11.13 -14.21
CA ARG A 442 19.77 -10.17 -14.14
C ARG A 442 20.85 -10.44 -15.21
N MET A 443 21.20 -9.41 -15.98
CA MET A 443 22.19 -9.51 -17.05
C MET A 443 23.53 -10.03 -16.54
N ARG A 444 24.10 -11.01 -17.25
CA ARG A 444 25.44 -11.55 -17.04
C ARG A 444 26.28 -11.33 -18.28
N LEU A 445 27.30 -10.49 -18.17
CA LEU A 445 28.27 -10.25 -19.23
C LEU A 445 29.41 -11.27 -19.14
N ARG A 446 29.74 -11.92 -20.26
CA ARG A 446 30.93 -12.77 -20.41
C ARG A 446 31.59 -12.50 -21.76
N HIS A 447 32.82 -11.97 -21.73
CA HIS A 447 33.61 -11.56 -22.91
C HIS A 447 32.79 -10.66 -23.86
N ASN A 448 32.23 -11.22 -24.94
CA ASN A 448 31.39 -10.53 -25.92
C ASN A 448 29.96 -11.12 -25.98
N SER A 449 29.47 -11.68 -24.87
CA SER A 449 28.10 -12.18 -24.79
C SER A 449 27.35 -11.57 -23.61
N ALA A 450 26.11 -11.16 -23.86
CA ALA A 450 25.17 -10.69 -22.86
C ALA A 450 24.09 -11.75 -22.63
N LYS A 451 23.91 -12.18 -21.37
CA LYS A 451 22.93 -13.21 -21.00
C LYS A 451 21.94 -12.71 -19.97
N PHE A 452 20.66 -12.73 -20.31
CA PHE A 452 19.53 -12.39 -19.43
C PHE A 452 18.76 -13.64 -18.99
N GLY A 453 19.22 -14.85 -19.31
CA GLY A 453 18.52 -16.09 -18.93
C GLY A 453 19.07 -17.31 -19.64
N LYS A 454 18.48 -18.50 -19.43
CA LYS A 454 18.90 -19.74 -20.11
C LYS A 454 18.69 -19.66 -21.63
N ASN A 455 17.72 -18.86 -22.09
CA ASN A 455 17.33 -18.74 -23.51
C ASN A 455 17.42 -17.30 -24.03
N LEU A 456 18.02 -16.39 -23.27
CA LEU A 456 18.18 -14.97 -23.63
C LEU A 456 19.68 -14.68 -23.59
N SER A 457 20.37 -15.00 -24.68
CA SER A 457 21.82 -14.89 -24.81
C SER A 457 22.17 -14.32 -26.17
N TRP A 458 22.82 -13.17 -26.18
CA TRP A 458 23.28 -12.50 -27.39
C TRP A 458 24.79 -12.57 -27.48
N ASP A 459 25.29 -12.93 -28.66
CA ASP A 459 26.69 -12.76 -29.04
C ASP A 459 26.83 -11.38 -29.68
N LEU A 460 27.42 -10.43 -28.95
CA LEU A 460 27.55 -9.04 -29.34
C LEU A 460 28.49 -8.85 -30.54
N ASN A 461 29.21 -9.91 -30.98
CA ASN A 461 29.95 -9.89 -32.24
C ASN A 461 29.06 -10.18 -33.46
N LYS A 462 27.91 -10.82 -33.26
CA LYS A 462 27.00 -11.25 -34.33
C LYS A 462 25.85 -10.28 -34.58
N THR A 463 25.64 -9.30 -33.71
CA THR A 463 24.67 -8.19 -33.86
C THR A 463 25.04 -7.18 -34.95
N GLN A 464 25.84 -7.59 -35.94
CA GLN A 464 26.50 -6.76 -36.97
C GLN A 464 25.59 -6.22 -38.08
N LEU A 465 24.30 -6.55 -38.13
CA LEU A 465 23.55 -6.44 -39.39
C LEU A 465 22.57 -5.28 -39.53
N TYR A 466 22.35 -4.45 -38.50
CA TYR A 466 21.35 -3.38 -38.63
C TYR A 466 21.94 -1.99 -38.38
N ASN A 467 21.87 -1.18 -39.45
CA ASN A 467 22.01 0.28 -39.52
C ASN A 467 23.40 0.94 -39.62
N ASN A 468 24.52 0.24 -39.82
CA ASN A 468 25.83 0.90 -40.03
C ASN A 468 26.21 1.95 -38.96
N LYS A 469 25.63 1.87 -37.76
CA LYS A 469 25.78 2.87 -36.70
C LYS A 469 26.77 2.41 -35.64
N THR A 470 27.61 3.34 -35.19
CA THR A 470 28.57 3.14 -34.09
C THR A 470 27.81 3.11 -32.77
N VAL A 471 27.79 1.96 -32.08
CA VAL A 471 27.16 1.83 -30.75
C VAL A 471 28.25 1.61 -29.71
N LEU A 472 28.34 2.54 -28.75
CA LEU A 472 29.13 2.36 -27.54
C LEU A 472 28.20 1.85 -26.43
N LEU A 473 28.46 0.65 -25.94
CA LEU A 473 27.75 0.10 -24.78
C LEU A 473 28.71 0.11 -23.59
N ASP A 474 28.44 0.98 -22.61
CA ASP A 474 29.22 1.07 -21.36
C ASP A 474 28.42 0.48 -20.20
N PHE A 475 29.02 -0.53 -19.55
CA PHE A 475 28.40 -1.27 -18.45
C PHE A 475 29.07 -0.97 -17.09
N GLY A 476 29.73 0.18 -16.96
CA GLY A 476 30.32 0.69 -15.72
C GLY A 476 31.63 0.01 -15.28
N LYS A 477 31.92 -1.22 -15.73
CA LYS A 477 33.20 -1.92 -15.50
C LYS A 477 33.97 -2.27 -16.78
N LYS A 478 33.33 -2.15 -17.95
CA LYS A 478 33.89 -2.39 -19.29
C LYS A 478 33.05 -1.65 -20.32
N SER A 479 33.72 -1.04 -21.29
CA SER A 479 33.12 -0.38 -22.44
C SER A 479 33.44 -1.21 -23.69
N LEU A 480 32.44 -1.48 -24.53
CA LEU A 480 32.63 -2.14 -25.83
C LEU A 480 32.54 -1.10 -26.95
N PHE A 481 33.55 -1.10 -27.84
CA PHE A 481 33.67 -0.18 -28.97
C PHE A 481 33.63 -0.98 -30.28
N TYR A 482 32.81 -0.57 -31.24
CA TYR A 482 32.73 -1.22 -32.55
C TYR A 482 32.71 -0.19 -33.68
N GLN A 483 33.68 -0.28 -34.60
CA GLN A 483 33.82 0.59 -35.77
C GLN A 483 33.48 -0.24 -37.03
N GLY A 484 32.42 0.14 -37.75
CA GLY A 484 32.13 -0.42 -39.08
C GLY A 484 33.06 0.20 -40.13
N GLN A 485 33.72 -0.62 -40.95
CA GLN A 485 34.53 -0.14 -42.07
C GLN A 485 33.64 0.39 -43.20
N SER A 486 33.62 1.71 -43.39
CA SER A 486 33.69 2.35 -44.71
C SER A 486 33.89 3.85 -44.55
N ALA A 487 34.91 4.35 -45.23
CA ALA A 487 35.20 5.76 -45.37
C ALA A 487 34.14 6.42 -46.26
N ILE A 488 33.57 7.54 -45.81
CA ILE A 488 33.38 8.79 -46.57
C ILE A 488 32.91 9.85 -45.56
N ASN A 489 33.51 11.03 -45.68
CA ASN A 489 33.29 12.21 -44.86
C ASN A 489 31.82 12.62 -44.84
N GLU A 490 31.15 12.44 -43.70
CA GLU A 490 30.37 13.48 -43.04
C GLU A 490 30.17 13.07 -41.59
N SER A 491 30.73 13.89 -40.72
CA SER A 491 30.75 13.75 -39.27
C SER A 491 29.35 13.92 -38.68
N GLN A 492 28.78 12.85 -38.12
CA GLN A 492 28.03 12.82 -36.86
C GLN A 492 27.28 11.48 -36.77
N VAL A 493 27.61 10.67 -35.76
CA VAL A 493 26.67 10.07 -34.79
C VAL A 493 27.53 9.33 -33.76
N SER A 494 27.54 9.83 -32.53
CA SER A 494 28.12 9.19 -31.35
C SER A 494 27.00 8.86 -30.38
N ILE A 495 26.84 7.58 -30.03
CA ILE A 495 26.00 7.12 -28.93
C ILE A 495 26.87 7.10 -27.67
N GLN A 496 26.52 7.88 -26.65
CA GLN A 496 27.15 7.87 -25.32
C GLN A 496 26.08 8.02 -24.23
N TYR A 497 26.05 7.06 -23.30
CA TYR A 497 25.32 7.16 -22.04
C TYR A 497 26.26 7.79 -20.99
N SER A 498 25.78 8.82 -20.31
CA SER A 498 26.46 9.76 -19.40
C SER A 498 27.37 10.83 -20.05
N ASN A 499 26.90 12.09 -19.94
CA ASN A 499 27.58 13.39 -20.12
C ASN A 499 27.51 14.18 -21.46
N SER A 500 26.55 13.95 -22.35
CA SER A 500 26.11 15.01 -23.29
C SER A 500 24.63 14.89 -23.67
N PRO A 501 23.94 16.00 -24.01
CA PRO A 501 22.48 16.03 -24.13
C PRO A 501 22.00 15.29 -25.39
N TYR A 502 20.89 14.56 -25.25
CA TYR A 502 20.15 14.00 -26.38
C TYR A 502 19.74 15.11 -27.35
N THR A 503 19.69 14.81 -28.65
CA THR A 503 19.01 15.67 -29.61
C THR A 503 17.53 15.30 -29.62
N GLN A 504 16.66 16.31 -29.48
CA GLN A 504 15.20 16.16 -29.52
C GLN A 504 14.72 15.27 -30.69
N GLN A 505 15.38 15.38 -31.85
CA GLN A 505 15.06 14.61 -33.06
C GLN A 505 15.23 13.09 -32.88
N ALA A 506 16.23 12.63 -32.12
CA ALA A 506 16.46 11.20 -31.90
C ALA A 506 15.40 10.60 -30.98
N LEU A 507 15.04 11.31 -29.91
CA LEU A 507 13.98 10.91 -28.98
C LEU A 507 12.62 10.91 -29.66
N ASP A 508 12.34 11.93 -30.47
CA ASP A 508 11.13 11.98 -31.27
C ASP A 508 11.03 10.79 -32.21
N HIS A 509 12.12 10.45 -32.93
CA HIS A 509 12.12 9.33 -33.86
C HIS A 509 11.81 8.00 -33.17
N VAL A 510 12.36 7.76 -31.98
CA VAL A 510 12.08 6.55 -31.17
C VAL A 510 10.65 6.56 -30.65
N ALA A 511 10.19 7.67 -30.08
CA ALA A 511 8.84 7.81 -29.55
C ALA A 511 7.79 7.55 -30.63
N TYR A 512 7.98 8.06 -31.83
CA TYR A 512 7.04 7.84 -32.93
C TYR A 512 7.14 6.44 -33.54
N SER A 513 8.31 5.81 -33.53
CA SER A 513 8.44 4.38 -33.91
C SER A 513 7.68 3.47 -32.94
N LEU A 514 7.78 3.74 -31.63
CA LEU A 514 7.01 3.03 -30.61
C LEU A 514 5.51 3.30 -30.73
N ILE A 515 5.11 4.54 -31.05
CA ILE A 515 3.70 4.86 -31.29
C ILE A 515 3.18 4.11 -32.52
N ALA A 516 3.93 4.06 -33.62
CA ALA A 516 3.53 3.33 -34.82
C ALA A 516 3.37 1.82 -34.57
N SER A 517 4.22 1.25 -33.71
CA SER A 517 4.13 -0.15 -33.30
C SER A 517 2.96 -0.46 -32.36
N LEU A 518 2.19 0.55 -31.90
CA LEU A 518 0.91 0.32 -31.21
C LEU A 518 -0.24 0.06 -32.20
N PHE A 519 -0.06 0.38 -33.48
CA PHE A 519 -1.08 0.16 -34.49
C PHE A 519 -0.79 -1.12 -35.28
N TYR A 520 -1.85 -1.80 -35.69
CA TYR A 520 -1.75 -2.97 -36.54
C TYR A 520 -2.92 -3.06 -37.50
N ILE A 521 -2.74 -3.82 -38.58
CA ILE A 521 -3.73 -3.93 -39.65
C ILE A 521 -4.37 -5.32 -39.69
N LYS A 522 -5.65 -5.37 -40.04
CA LYS A 522 -6.40 -6.58 -40.39
C LYS A 522 -7.12 -6.41 -41.72
N LEU A 523 -7.20 -7.48 -42.52
CA LEU A 523 -7.97 -7.49 -43.76
C LEU A 523 -9.44 -7.83 -43.45
N HIS A 524 -10.38 -7.13 -44.10
CA HIS A 524 -11.80 -7.39 -43.93
C HIS A 524 -12.63 -6.97 -45.16
N PRO A 525 -13.26 -7.88 -45.94
CA PRO A 525 -13.11 -9.35 -46.01
C PRO A 525 -11.94 -9.80 -46.92
N LEU A 526 -11.74 -11.13 -47.06
CA LEU A 526 -10.77 -11.73 -48.00
C LEU A 526 -10.99 -11.19 -49.42
N PRO A 527 -9.96 -10.62 -50.07
CA PRO A 527 -10.06 -10.21 -51.47
C PRO A 527 -10.24 -11.46 -52.36
N THR A 528 -11.17 -11.38 -53.30
CA THR A 528 -11.45 -12.43 -54.29
C THR A 528 -10.84 -12.07 -55.62
N PHE A 529 -9.60 -12.48 -55.89
CA PHE A 529 -8.87 -12.09 -57.11
C PHE A 529 -9.48 -12.68 -58.41
N TYR A 530 -10.59 -12.12 -58.88
CA TYR A 530 -11.09 -12.24 -60.25
C TYR A 530 -10.37 -11.20 -61.13
N LYS A 531 -10.41 -11.34 -62.47
CA LYS A 531 -9.53 -10.63 -63.44
C LYS A 531 -9.57 -9.07 -63.45
N SER A 532 -10.10 -8.39 -62.44
CA SER A 532 -10.18 -6.94 -62.29
C SER A 532 -9.66 -6.47 -60.91
N GLU A 533 -9.28 -5.19 -60.81
CA GLU A 533 -8.96 -4.54 -59.52
C GLU A 533 -10.12 -4.70 -58.52
N GLU A 534 -9.83 -5.19 -57.32
CA GLU A 534 -10.79 -5.24 -56.21
C GLU A 534 -10.47 -4.20 -55.14
N LEU A 535 -11.53 -3.69 -54.50
CA LEU A 535 -11.42 -2.82 -53.34
C LEU A 535 -11.42 -3.67 -52.07
N CYS A 536 -10.28 -3.72 -51.39
CA CYS A 536 -10.16 -4.39 -50.10
C CYS A 536 -10.20 -3.35 -48.97
N THR A 537 -10.97 -3.64 -47.91
CA THR A 537 -10.99 -2.81 -46.72
C THR A 537 -10.00 -3.35 -45.69
N ILE A 538 -9.04 -2.52 -45.34
CA ILE A 538 -8.11 -2.72 -44.24
C ILE A 538 -8.67 -2.02 -43.01
N LYS A 539 -8.74 -2.76 -41.91
CA LYS A 539 -9.03 -2.21 -40.59
C LYS A 539 -7.75 -2.01 -39.81
N ILE A 540 -7.56 -0.81 -39.28
CA ILE A 540 -6.43 -0.44 -38.44
C ILE A 540 -6.92 -0.40 -37.01
N TYR A 541 -6.23 -1.13 -36.15
CA TYR A 541 -6.52 -1.25 -34.74
C TYR A 541 -5.38 -0.68 -33.90
N CYS A 542 -5.71 -0.22 -32.69
CA CYS A 542 -4.72 0.07 -31.67
C CYS A 542 -4.61 -1.10 -30.69
N ARG A 543 -3.40 -1.43 -30.25
CA ARG A 543 -3.13 -2.46 -29.23
C ARG A 543 -3.53 -2.02 -27.82
N ILE A 544 -3.72 -0.72 -27.58
CA ILE A 544 -4.17 -0.20 -26.28
C ILE A 544 -5.68 -0.44 -26.13
N PRO A 545 -6.14 -1.06 -25.03
CA PRO A 545 -7.57 -1.27 -24.78
C PRO A 545 -8.31 0.04 -24.56
N ALA A 546 -9.63 -0.01 -24.65
CA ALA A 546 -10.46 1.18 -24.42
C ALA A 546 -10.31 1.69 -22.98
N GLY A 547 -10.05 2.99 -22.84
CA GLY A 547 -9.81 3.61 -21.54
C GLY A 547 -9.08 4.96 -21.64
N PRO A 548 -8.75 5.57 -20.49
CA PRO A 548 -8.13 6.90 -20.44
C PRO A 548 -6.80 7.00 -21.20
N LEU A 549 -6.03 5.90 -21.26
CA LEU A 549 -4.74 5.84 -21.94
C LEU A 549 -4.88 5.88 -23.46
N LEU A 550 -5.79 5.08 -24.02
CA LEU A 550 -6.13 5.14 -25.44
C LEU A 550 -6.64 6.54 -25.81
N LEU A 551 -7.57 7.08 -25.00
CA LEU A 551 -8.13 8.41 -25.24
C LEU A 551 -7.04 9.50 -25.28
N ASN A 552 -6.08 9.46 -24.35
CA ASN A 552 -4.95 10.39 -24.34
C ASN A 552 -4.03 10.23 -25.55
N LEU A 553 -3.77 8.98 -25.99
CA LEU A 553 -2.99 8.72 -27.21
C LEU A 553 -3.69 9.27 -28.45
N ILE A 554 -4.98 8.98 -28.63
CA ILE A 554 -5.78 9.42 -29.77
C ILE A 554 -5.90 10.95 -29.80
N TYR A 555 -6.14 11.60 -28.65
CA TYR A 555 -6.13 13.07 -28.57
C TYR A 555 -4.80 13.68 -28.98
N LYS A 556 -3.68 13.05 -28.59
CA LYS A 556 -2.35 13.51 -28.96
C LYS A 556 -2.14 13.41 -30.47
N LEU A 557 -2.50 12.28 -31.07
CA LEU A 557 -2.35 12.02 -32.51
C LEU A 557 -3.25 12.93 -33.36
N TYR A 558 -4.47 13.18 -32.88
CA TYR A 558 -5.39 14.16 -33.46
C TYR A 558 -4.80 15.57 -33.42
N ARG A 559 -4.30 16.03 -32.26
CA ARG A 559 -3.68 17.35 -32.12
C ARG A 559 -2.40 17.51 -32.93
N SER A 560 -1.61 16.44 -33.10
CA SER A 560 -0.39 16.46 -33.91
C SER A 560 -0.66 16.32 -35.41
N ASN A 561 -1.93 16.22 -35.83
CA ASN A 561 -2.34 16.00 -37.22
C ASN A 561 -1.58 14.82 -37.84
N THR A 562 -1.46 13.71 -37.10
CA THR A 562 -0.78 12.52 -37.61
C THR A 562 -1.55 11.95 -38.78
N LEU A 563 -0.87 11.80 -39.91
CA LEU A 563 -1.43 11.28 -41.15
C LEU A 563 -1.11 9.80 -41.27
N LEU A 564 -2.06 9.03 -41.74
CA LEU A 564 -1.87 7.70 -42.25
C LEU A 564 -1.55 7.80 -43.74
N CYS A 565 -0.39 7.28 -44.13
CA CYS A 565 0.08 7.26 -45.51
C CYS A 565 0.00 5.84 -46.05
N SER A 566 -0.72 5.67 -47.16
CA SER A 566 -0.70 4.44 -47.95
C SER A 566 -0.01 4.68 -49.29
N SER A 567 0.86 3.75 -49.67
CA SER A 567 1.43 3.71 -51.03
C SER A 567 0.71 2.63 -51.83
N GLU A 568 -0.12 3.04 -52.77
CA GLU A 568 -0.78 2.13 -53.71
C GLU A 568 0.02 2.13 -55.03
N SER A 569 0.63 0.99 -55.35
CA SER A 569 1.37 0.70 -56.60
C SER A 569 2.14 1.90 -57.20
N GLN A 570 3.30 2.23 -56.63
CA GLN A 570 4.38 3.08 -57.17
C GLN A 570 4.07 4.50 -57.70
N VAL A 571 2.83 4.99 -57.77
CA VAL A 571 2.53 6.26 -58.50
C VAL A 571 1.81 7.32 -57.67
N ARG A 572 1.04 7.00 -56.61
CA ARG A 572 0.44 8.03 -55.71
C ARG A 572 0.34 7.56 -54.26
N SER A 573 0.90 8.36 -53.33
CA SER A 573 0.65 8.19 -51.90
C SER A 573 -0.65 8.89 -51.50
N ARG A 574 -1.52 8.15 -50.81
CA ARG A 574 -2.75 8.69 -50.21
C ARG A 574 -2.47 9.02 -48.76
N LYS A 575 -2.79 10.25 -48.34
CA LYS A 575 -2.65 10.71 -46.96
C LYS A 575 -4.02 11.02 -46.40
N GLU A 576 -4.34 10.43 -45.26
CA GLU A 576 -5.58 10.72 -44.52
C GLU A 576 -5.22 10.96 -43.06
N ALA A 577 -6.00 11.76 -42.33
CA ALA A 577 -5.79 11.88 -40.88
C ALA A 577 -5.90 10.50 -40.23
N LEU A 578 -5.06 10.14 -39.25
CA LEU A 578 -5.22 8.86 -38.53
C LEU A 578 -6.42 8.90 -37.58
N CYS A 579 -6.73 10.06 -37.00
CA CYS A 579 -7.82 10.24 -36.04
C CYS A 579 -8.73 11.39 -36.51
N GLY A 580 -10.04 11.18 -36.55
CA GLY A 580 -11.06 12.20 -36.76
C GLY A 580 -11.96 12.39 -35.53
N ASP A 581 -12.90 13.33 -35.60
CA ASP A 581 -13.80 13.66 -34.48
C ASP A 581 -14.62 12.44 -34.02
N MET A 582 -15.07 11.61 -34.96
CA MET A 582 -15.79 10.37 -34.69
C MET A 582 -14.96 9.34 -33.91
N ASP A 583 -13.66 9.24 -34.19
CA ASP A 583 -12.77 8.31 -33.49
C ASP A 583 -12.59 8.72 -32.02
N ILE A 584 -12.56 10.03 -31.76
CA ILE A 584 -12.50 10.59 -30.40
C ILE A 584 -13.79 10.30 -29.64
N GLU A 585 -14.95 10.56 -30.26
CA GLU A 585 -16.26 10.29 -29.64
C GLU A 585 -16.43 8.81 -29.28
N LEU A 586 -16.00 7.90 -30.16
CA LEU A 586 -16.02 6.46 -29.89
C LEU A 586 -15.07 6.09 -28.74
N CYS A 587 -13.84 6.60 -28.72
CA CYS A 587 -12.92 6.33 -27.62
C CYS A 587 -13.37 6.95 -26.28
N GLN A 588 -14.05 8.11 -26.29
CA GLN A 588 -14.69 8.70 -25.11
C GLN A 588 -15.83 7.82 -24.58
N GLY A 589 -16.59 7.19 -25.49
CA GLY A 589 -17.64 6.23 -25.18
C GLY A 589 -17.13 4.88 -24.66
N GLY A 590 -15.81 4.68 -24.54
CA GLY A 590 -15.21 3.44 -24.07
C GLY A 590 -15.08 2.36 -25.14
N TYR A 591 -15.09 2.73 -26.42
CA TYR A 591 -14.84 1.80 -27.54
C TYR A 591 -13.34 1.77 -27.91
N SER A 592 -12.89 0.60 -28.40
CA SER A 592 -11.54 0.42 -28.95
C SER A 592 -11.35 1.23 -30.23
N PHE A 593 -10.12 1.64 -30.51
CA PHE A 593 -9.80 2.35 -31.75
C PHE A 593 -9.85 1.39 -32.95
N GLU A 594 -10.71 1.71 -33.91
CA GLU A 594 -10.86 1.00 -35.18
C GLU A 594 -11.03 2.02 -36.31
N ARG A 595 -10.16 1.96 -37.32
CA ARG A 595 -10.24 2.82 -38.50
C ARG A 595 -10.26 2.01 -39.78
N HIS A 596 -11.11 2.38 -40.73
CA HIS A 596 -11.23 1.69 -42.01
C HIS A 596 -10.53 2.46 -43.11
N MET A 597 -9.81 1.73 -43.96
CA MET A 597 -9.17 2.26 -45.16
C MET A 597 -9.43 1.29 -46.31
N THR A 598 -9.80 1.81 -47.48
CA THR A 598 -9.99 0.99 -48.67
C THR A 598 -8.78 1.15 -49.59
N VAL A 599 -8.16 0.04 -49.96
CA VAL A 599 -7.04 -0.05 -50.90
C VAL A 599 -7.44 -0.86 -52.12
N LYS A 600 -6.87 -0.51 -53.27
CA LYS A 600 -7.03 -1.29 -54.50
C LYS A 600 -5.98 -2.38 -54.58
N ILE A 601 -6.40 -3.61 -54.83
CA ILE A 601 -5.52 -4.76 -54.96
C ILE A 601 -5.89 -5.52 -56.23
N SER A 602 -4.88 -5.84 -57.04
CA SER A 602 -4.98 -6.58 -58.30
C SER A 602 -4.46 -8.01 -58.18
N SER A 603 -3.56 -8.28 -57.24
CA SER A 603 -2.88 -9.58 -57.06
C SER A 603 -2.55 -9.86 -55.59
N PRO A 604 -2.51 -11.14 -55.15
CA PRO A 604 -1.95 -11.53 -53.84
C PRO A 604 -0.49 -11.10 -53.64
N SER A 605 0.24 -10.86 -54.73
CA SER A 605 1.63 -10.37 -54.70
C SER A 605 1.75 -8.85 -54.51
N ASP A 606 0.63 -8.13 -54.46
CA ASP A 606 0.66 -6.69 -54.22
C ASP A 606 1.14 -6.38 -52.81
N VAL A 607 1.74 -5.20 -52.65
CA VAL A 607 2.33 -4.74 -51.39
C VAL A 607 1.49 -3.63 -50.80
N ILE A 608 1.04 -3.82 -49.56
CA ILE A 608 0.51 -2.75 -48.73
C ILE A 608 1.67 -2.11 -47.98
N ASP A 609 1.88 -0.83 -48.21
CA ASP A 609 2.81 -0.03 -47.42
C ASP A 609 2.04 1.04 -46.65
N LEU A 610 1.91 0.85 -45.34
CA LEU A 610 1.22 1.76 -44.43
C LEU A 610 2.20 2.32 -43.40
N SER A 611 2.21 3.65 -43.30
CA SER A 611 3.02 4.37 -42.32
C SER A 611 2.23 5.50 -41.66
N LEU A 612 2.61 5.83 -40.42
CA LEU A 612 2.21 7.06 -39.76
C LEU A 612 3.20 8.15 -40.15
N GLU A 613 2.71 9.26 -40.70
CA GLU A 613 3.49 10.43 -41.02
C GLU A 613 3.08 11.60 -40.12
N ASN A 614 4.06 12.38 -39.68
CA ASN A 614 3.82 13.68 -39.06
C ASN A 614 4.88 14.68 -39.57
N MET A 615 4.90 15.90 -39.01
CA MET A 615 5.88 16.93 -39.39
C MET A 615 7.37 16.55 -39.17
N ARG A 616 7.66 15.40 -38.55
CA ARG A 616 9.00 14.94 -38.13
C ARG A 616 9.45 13.64 -38.79
N GLY A 617 8.61 12.96 -39.59
CA GLY A 617 9.00 11.72 -40.28
C GLY A 617 7.84 10.79 -40.63
N SER A 618 8.17 9.62 -41.17
CA SER A 618 7.24 8.53 -41.49
C SER A 618 7.70 7.23 -40.80
N TRP A 619 6.78 6.50 -40.17
CA TRP A 619 7.05 5.28 -39.41
C TRP A 619 6.09 4.15 -39.81
N PRO A 620 6.57 2.97 -40.21
CA PRO A 620 5.74 1.89 -40.70
C PRO A 620 4.86 1.28 -39.60
N ILE A 621 3.66 0.83 -39.98
CA ILE A 621 2.71 0.14 -39.11
C ILE A 621 2.74 -1.35 -39.41
N SER A 622 2.61 -2.22 -38.41
CA SER A 622 2.35 -3.65 -38.64
C SER A 622 3.39 -4.37 -39.52
N LYS A 623 4.68 -4.01 -39.45
CA LYS A 623 5.76 -4.54 -40.32
C LYS A 623 5.63 -4.18 -41.80
N CYS A 624 4.83 -3.18 -42.16
CA CYS A 624 4.76 -2.68 -43.54
C CYS A 624 6.16 -2.27 -44.05
N PRO A 625 6.50 -2.51 -45.33
CA PRO A 625 5.62 -3.06 -46.38
C PRO A 625 5.27 -4.55 -46.22
N TYR A 626 4.00 -4.90 -46.44
CA TYR A 626 3.44 -6.26 -46.30
C TYR A 626 2.95 -6.77 -47.65
N GLN A 627 3.30 -7.99 -48.04
CA GLN A 627 2.65 -8.66 -49.19
C GLN A 627 1.28 -9.18 -48.78
N ILE A 628 0.27 -9.06 -49.64
CA ILE A 628 -1.11 -9.49 -49.31
C ILE A 628 -1.15 -10.98 -48.94
N GLU A 629 -0.45 -11.84 -49.68
CA GLU A 629 -0.40 -13.27 -49.40
C GLU A 629 0.19 -13.60 -48.01
N ASP A 630 1.21 -12.86 -47.57
CA ASP A 630 1.77 -13.03 -46.23
C ASP A 630 0.82 -12.49 -45.16
N LEU A 631 0.11 -11.39 -45.44
CA LEU A 631 -0.86 -10.82 -44.51
C LEU A 631 -2.07 -11.74 -44.29
N ILE A 632 -2.55 -12.38 -45.35
CA ILE A 632 -3.63 -13.38 -45.29
C ILE A 632 -3.17 -14.61 -44.49
N ARG A 633 -1.95 -15.08 -44.75
CA ARG A 633 -1.33 -16.21 -44.03
C ARG A 633 -1.19 -15.92 -42.54
N ASP A 634 -0.64 -14.76 -42.19
CA ASP A 634 -0.38 -14.37 -40.80
C ASP A 634 -1.67 -14.11 -40.00
N GLN A 635 -2.76 -13.75 -40.68
CA GLN A 635 -4.10 -13.63 -40.09
C GLN A 635 -4.90 -14.93 -40.10
N SER A 636 -4.33 -16.03 -40.60
CA SER A 636 -4.98 -17.34 -40.73
C SER A 636 -6.30 -17.30 -41.53
N LEU A 637 -6.42 -16.36 -42.46
CA LEU A 637 -7.63 -16.18 -43.27
C LEU A 637 -7.80 -17.30 -44.32
N ASP A 638 -6.73 -18.04 -44.65
CA ASP A 638 -6.73 -19.18 -45.56
C ASP A 638 -7.36 -20.46 -44.99
N CYS A 639 -7.75 -20.46 -43.72
CA CYS A 639 -8.17 -21.68 -43.01
C CYS A 639 -9.71 -21.81 -42.98
N PRO A 640 -10.31 -22.81 -43.67
CA PRO A 640 -11.77 -22.88 -43.87
C PRO A 640 -12.59 -23.28 -42.63
N THR A 641 -11.99 -23.49 -41.46
CA THR A 641 -12.68 -24.10 -40.30
C THR A 641 -12.78 -23.24 -39.03
N ASN A 642 -12.34 -21.98 -39.03
CA ASN A 642 -12.52 -21.09 -37.87
C ASN A 642 -13.20 -19.77 -38.27
N PRO A 643 -14.35 -19.39 -37.68
CA PRO A 643 -14.89 -18.04 -37.84
C PRO A 643 -13.94 -16.98 -37.23
N PRO A 644 -14.01 -15.69 -37.65
CA PRO A 644 -12.94 -14.70 -37.47
C PRO A 644 -12.72 -14.17 -36.04
N ASP A 645 -13.34 -14.77 -35.03
CA ASP A 645 -13.26 -14.32 -33.65
C ASP A 645 -12.70 -15.44 -32.77
N THR A 646 -11.39 -15.68 -32.83
CA THR A 646 -10.58 -16.25 -31.74
C THR A 646 -9.14 -16.48 -32.21
N LEU A 647 -8.25 -15.52 -31.98
CA LEU A 647 -6.92 -15.90 -31.53
C LEU A 647 -7.03 -16.11 -30.00
N PRO A 648 -6.67 -17.29 -29.46
CA PRO A 648 -6.73 -17.52 -28.03
C PRO A 648 -5.56 -16.77 -27.39
N PHE A 649 -5.85 -15.61 -26.81
CA PHE A 649 -4.96 -14.96 -25.86
C PHE A 649 -5.49 -15.21 -24.45
N ASP A 650 -5.25 -16.42 -23.94
CA ASP A 650 -5.38 -16.73 -22.51
C ASP A 650 -4.20 -16.09 -21.76
N GLY A 651 -4.34 -14.80 -21.47
CA GLY A 651 -3.51 -14.09 -20.51
C GLY A 651 -4.40 -13.52 -19.42
N ASN A 652 -4.21 -13.95 -18.18
CA ASN A 652 -4.91 -13.47 -16.98
C ASN A 652 -5.09 -11.93 -17.02
N SER A 653 -6.31 -11.45 -16.80
CA SER A 653 -6.67 -10.02 -16.81
C SER A 653 -5.85 -9.16 -15.81
N GLN A 654 -5.27 -9.78 -14.78
CA GLN A 654 -4.41 -9.12 -13.80
C GLN A 654 -3.03 -8.74 -14.38
N THR A 655 -2.42 -9.63 -15.19
CA THR A 655 -1.10 -9.43 -15.79
C THR A 655 -1.09 -8.37 -16.91
N TRP A 656 -2.26 -8.10 -17.50
CA TRP A 656 -2.43 -7.07 -18.53
C TRP A 656 -2.50 -5.66 -17.95
N ALA A 657 -3.18 -5.48 -16.81
CA ALA A 657 -3.26 -4.18 -16.13
C ALA A 657 -1.88 -3.73 -15.58
N ASP A 658 -1.08 -4.67 -15.09
CA ASP A 658 0.28 -4.41 -14.62
C ASP A 658 1.22 -4.04 -15.80
N ALA A 659 1.13 -4.78 -16.90
CA ALA A 659 1.89 -4.52 -18.13
C ALA A 659 1.50 -3.20 -18.85
N GLU A 660 0.22 -2.83 -18.81
CA GLU A 660 -0.29 -1.59 -19.38
C GLU A 660 0.16 -0.36 -18.57
N THR A 661 0.26 -0.52 -17.25
CA THR A 661 0.82 0.47 -16.34
C THR A 661 2.32 0.66 -16.58
N GLU A 662 3.06 -0.42 -16.83
CA GLU A 662 4.50 -0.41 -17.12
C GLU A 662 4.85 0.21 -18.47
N LEU A 663 4.09 -0.12 -19.52
CA LEU A 663 4.28 0.49 -20.84
C LEU A 663 3.95 1.98 -20.81
N SER A 664 2.92 2.36 -20.05
CA SER A 664 2.53 3.76 -19.85
C SER A 664 3.58 4.55 -19.07
N GLN A 665 4.17 3.95 -18.03
CA GLN A 665 5.28 4.57 -17.28
C GLN A 665 6.51 4.73 -18.17
N PHE A 666 6.92 3.70 -18.92
CA PHE A 666 8.07 3.76 -19.82
C PHE A 666 7.90 4.81 -20.94
N LEU A 667 6.72 4.87 -21.57
CA LEU A 667 6.41 5.88 -22.58
C LEU A 667 6.31 7.31 -22.01
N ASN A 668 5.94 7.45 -20.73
CA ASN A 668 5.98 8.73 -20.03
C ASN A 668 7.41 9.14 -19.66
N THR A 669 8.29 8.19 -19.31
CA THR A 669 9.73 8.44 -19.08
C THR A 669 10.45 8.84 -20.36
N LEU A 670 10.13 8.21 -21.49
CA LEU A 670 10.65 8.58 -22.81
C LEU A 670 10.11 9.90 -23.36
N ARG A 671 9.00 10.42 -22.83
CA ARG A 671 8.43 11.73 -23.18
C ARG A 671 8.92 12.87 -22.29
N ALA A 672 9.47 12.54 -21.11
CA ALA A 672 10.04 13.49 -20.17
C ALA A 672 11.55 13.74 -20.41
N LEU A 673 12.23 12.80 -21.09
CA LEU A 673 13.49 13.04 -21.80
C LEU A 673 13.21 13.77 -23.12
#